data_AF-A0A024GNJ2-F1
#
_entry.id   AF-A0A024GNJ2-F1
#
_cell.length_a   1.000
_cell.length_b   1.000
_cell.length_c   1.000
_cell.angle_alpha   90.00
_cell.angle_beta   90.00
_cell.angle_gamma   90.00
#
_symmetry.space_group_name_H-M   'P 1'
#
loop_
_entity.id
_entity.type
_entity.pdbx_description
1 polymer ?
#
loop_
_entity_poly.entity_id
_entity_poly.type
_entity_poly.pdbx_seq_one_letter_code
_entity_poly.pdbx_strand_id
1 'polypeptide(L)'
;MAHVTILDYGAGNVRSIKNAIKVAGYETRDVESVEDIHNASILVFPGVGTFKQAMDFLIRSNYLTALRDYIQANRPYLGICLGMQTLFEASEECDEHKGLGLIKGTVGKFRDDQLAVPHIGWNGLNQWKHSALFSCLSVPATKAEVYFVHSYHVLKSEKNASWVLTTTNYGDTEFVSSIQKGNVMATQFHPEKSGAIGIAIIKGFIERLSCTPNHDTPINQVVARHTVLSKRIVACLDVRSNDAGDLVVTKGDQYDVREKVTDGVDSVRNMGKPVNLCERYYQEGADEITFLNICSFREQPIGNLPMLKVLEACSEKVFVPLTIGGGIRDYVDNNQHTHSALDVASQYFRAGADKVSIGSDAVYAAESYYTNGMKLSKTSSIETISAVYGRQAVVVSLDPRRVYVASFYDEKAKGHTVVKLSNPGPNGEEYCWYQATVRGGRELRKIDAVKVAKASQSMGAGEILLNCVDMDGQKAGYDIDLVHLVKSAVTIPVIASSGAGTPQHFIDVFEKTACDAALAAGIFHRKEVSIQNVKNGMEAAGIQEYRLHPLAKELYMKEAIAILLLSDLNGSTKRITQLCDVLEASGSPLDAIIIAGGFVDANVIPNYETEEAQSRAEGDMTALLSRLESLVCRVIYVPSENDPPTTKSAVVHPPHLTPFSVNCFYAEEKLKTDIFVCGESREFAYCEEDSSGYAMRIIVQSQKPARKCIMQCQQMDACQAADATLEKQSILIVGGPRESVRKNAIVTGMRQ
;
A
#
# COMPACT_ATOMS: atom_id res chain seq x y z
N MET A 1 18.73 23.89 4.49
CA MET A 1 18.13 22.81 3.69
C MET A 1 17.44 23.44 2.49
N ALA A 2 17.41 22.79 1.33
CA ALA A 2 16.62 23.30 0.20
C ALA A 2 15.13 23.12 0.52
N HIS A 3 14.35 24.20 0.49
CA HIS A 3 12.90 24.15 0.70
C HIS A 3 12.19 23.85 -0.61
N VAL A 4 11.26 22.89 -0.58
CA VAL A 4 10.34 22.62 -1.69
C VAL A 4 9.12 23.52 -1.52
N THR A 5 8.82 24.34 -2.52
CA THR A 5 7.68 25.28 -2.47
C THR A 5 6.44 24.59 -3.03
N ILE A 6 5.34 24.56 -2.28
CA ILE A 6 4.11 23.85 -2.62
C ILE A 6 3.02 24.85 -2.98
N LEU A 7 2.50 24.76 -4.20
CA LEU A 7 1.34 25.52 -4.64
C LEU A 7 0.07 24.79 -4.19
N ASP A 8 -0.38 25.06 -2.97
CA ASP A 8 -1.66 24.56 -2.42
C ASP A 8 -2.80 25.49 -2.85
N TYR A 9 -3.72 24.98 -3.66
CA TYR A 9 -4.87 25.73 -4.13
C TYR A 9 -6.15 25.52 -3.31
N GLY A 10 -6.03 24.80 -2.19
CA GLY A 10 -7.08 24.64 -1.19
C GLY A 10 -8.01 23.45 -1.41
N ALA A 11 -7.75 22.58 -2.39
CA ALA A 11 -8.54 21.38 -2.64
C ALA A 11 -7.72 20.09 -2.46
N GLY A 12 -8.34 19.11 -1.78
CA GLY A 12 -7.85 17.74 -1.68
C GLY A 12 -6.79 17.55 -0.59
N ASN A 13 -6.06 16.45 -0.72
CA ASN A 13 -5.10 15.97 0.27
C ASN A 13 -3.67 16.43 -0.03
N VAL A 14 -3.39 17.72 0.18
CA VAL A 14 -2.02 18.26 0.03
C VAL A 14 -1.09 17.77 1.16
N ARG A 15 -1.65 17.25 2.26
CA ARG A 15 -0.88 16.71 3.38
C ARG A 15 0.02 15.54 2.95
N SER A 16 -0.48 14.65 2.09
CA SER A 16 0.28 13.47 1.66
C SER A 16 1.55 13.83 0.89
N ILE A 17 1.51 14.80 -0.03
CA ILE A 17 2.71 15.23 -0.75
C ILE A 17 3.71 15.93 0.18
N LYS A 18 3.23 16.72 1.14
CA LYS A 18 4.10 17.34 2.17
C LYS A 18 4.80 16.28 3.02
N ASN A 19 4.06 15.28 3.49
CA ASN A 19 4.62 14.16 4.26
C ASN A 19 5.60 13.34 3.42
N ALA A 20 5.29 13.09 2.15
CA ALA A 20 6.16 12.36 1.23
C ALA A 20 7.50 13.08 1.02
N ILE A 21 7.48 14.41 0.84
CA ILE A 21 8.68 15.25 0.73
C ILE A 21 9.49 15.23 2.03
N LYS A 22 8.81 15.27 3.19
CA LYS A 22 9.43 15.15 4.51
C LYS A 22 10.12 13.80 4.70
N VAL A 23 9.47 12.70 4.32
CA VAL A 23 10.06 11.35 4.34
C VAL A 23 11.24 11.25 3.38
N ALA A 24 11.19 11.93 2.22
CA ALA A 24 12.32 12.05 1.31
C ALA A 24 13.50 12.88 1.86
N GLY A 25 13.36 13.50 3.05
CA GLY A 25 14.42 14.23 3.74
C GLY A 25 14.42 15.74 3.49
N TYR A 26 13.31 16.31 3.04
CA TYR A 26 13.20 17.73 2.67
C TYR A 26 12.09 18.45 3.41
N GLU A 27 12.24 19.76 3.56
CA GLU A 27 11.23 20.62 4.17
C GLU A 27 10.36 21.30 3.10
N THR A 28 9.10 21.52 3.42
CA THR A 28 8.15 22.21 2.54
C THR A 28 7.83 23.62 3.02
N ARG A 29 7.52 24.50 2.09
CA ARG A 29 6.88 25.80 2.36
C ARG A 29 5.73 26.01 1.40
N ASP A 30 4.68 26.71 1.82
CA ASP A 30 3.53 26.98 0.97
C ASP A 30 3.73 28.26 0.14
N VAL A 31 3.10 28.31 -1.04
CA VAL A 31 2.93 29.54 -1.80
C VAL A 31 1.81 30.35 -1.16
N GLU A 32 2.13 31.53 -0.65
CA GLU A 32 1.14 32.47 -0.11
C GLU A 32 1.02 33.72 -1.00
N SER A 33 2.01 33.97 -1.86
CA SER A 33 2.09 35.12 -2.74
C SER A 33 2.75 34.80 -4.09
N VAL A 34 2.59 35.71 -5.06
CA VAL A 34 3.30 35.65 -6.34
C VAL A 34 4.83 35.61 -6.14
N GLU A 35 5.33 36.31 -5.13
CA GLU A 35 6.76 36.40 -4.84
C GLU A 35 7.34 35.06 -4.37
N ASP A 36 6.54 34.21 -3.73
CA ASP A 36 6.95 32.85 -3.35
C ASP A 36 7.19 31.97 -4.57
N ILE A 37 6.40 32.13 -5.64
CA ILE A 37 6.60 31.46 -6.93
C ILE A 37 7.90 31.95 -7.56
N HIS A 38 8.10 33.26 -7.65
CA HIS A 38 9.32 33.83 -8.22
C HIS A 38 10.58 33.38 -7.46
N ASN A 39 10.51 33.26 -6.13
CA ASN A 39 11.65 32.86 -5.30
C ASN A 39 11.81 31.35 -5.13
N ALA A 40 10.90 30.53 -5.66
CA ALA A 40 10.94 29.08 -5.46
C ALA A 40 12.16 28.44 -6.15
N SER A 41 13.05 27.80 -5.38
CA SER A 41 14.15 27.02 -5.97
C SER A 41 13.65 25.72 -6.61
N ILE A 42 12.59 25.15 -6.04
CA ILE A 42 11.85 23.99 -6.53
C ILE A 42 10.38 24.29 -6.26
N LEU A 43 9.54 24.14 -7.30
CA LEU A 43 8.09 24.33 -7.20
C LEU A 43 7.36 23.02 -7.48
N VAL A 44 6.47 22.62 -6.58
CA VAL A 44 5.57 21.48 -6.78
C VAL A 44 4.15 22.03 -6.81
N PHE A 45 3.40 21.66 -7.85
CA PHE A 45 1.98 21.95 -7.96
C PHE A 45 1.19 20.64 -7.87
N PRO A 46 0.77 20.24 -6.65
CA PRO A 46 -0.11 19.10 -6.47
C PRO A 46 -1.55 19.45 -6.85
N GLY A 47 -2.30 18.46 -7.33
CA GLY A 47 -3.60 18.68 -7.95
C GLY A 47 -4.60 17.56 -7.70
N VAL A 48 -5.66 17.78 -6.91
CA VAL A 48 -6.79 16.85 -6.73
C VAL A 48 -8.11 17.62 -6.82
N GLY A 49 -8.94 17.32 -7.80
CA GLY A 49 -10.24 17.96 -7.95
C GLY A 49 -10.66 18.09 -9.39
N THR A 50 -11.39 19.15 -9.70
CA THR A 50 -11.73 19.51 -11.08
C THR A 50 -10.75 20.54 -11.65
N PHE A 51 -10.51 20.46 -12.95
CA PHE A 51 -9.71 21.41 -13.73
C PHE A 51 -10.19 22.85 -13.54
N LYS A 52 -11.52 23.04 -13.47
CA LYS A 52 -12.15 24.33 -13.23
C LYS A 52 -11.62 24.97 -11.95
N GLN A 53 -11.59 24.24 -10.83
CA GLN A 53 -11.18 24.78 -9.55
C GLN A 53 -9.71 25.15 -9.49
N ALA A 54 -8.84 24.34 -10.10
CA ALA A 54 -7.42 24.66 -10.19
C ALA A 54 -7.22 25.96 -10.98
N MET A 55 -7.89 26.11 -12.12
CA MET A 55 -7.76 27.33 -12.94
C MET A 55 -8.40 28.56 -12.27
N ASP A 56 -9.58 28.42 -11.65
CA ASP A 56 -10.23 29.47 -10.87
C ASP A 56 -9.32 30.00 -9.76
N PHE A 57 -8.63 29.10 -9.04
CA PHE A 57 -7.66 29.49 -8.02
C PHE A 57 -6.49 30.24 -8.63
N LEU A 58 -5.84 29.71 -9.68
CA LEU A 58 -4.68 30.35 -10.29
C LEU A 58 -5.00 31.76 -10.81
N ILE A 59 -6.22 31.95 -11.34
CA ILE A 59 -6.71 33.26 -11.81
C ILE A 59 -6.97 34.19 -10.62
N ARG A 60 -7.75 33.76 -9.63
CA ARG A 60 -8.14 34.58 -8.47
C ARG A 60 -6.94 34.99 -7.63
N SER A 61 -5.95 34.10 -7.49
CA SER A 61 -4.71 34.35 -6.74
C SER A 61 -3.66 35.13 -7.56
N ASN A 62 -3.93 35.45 -8.84
CA ASN A 62 -2.99 36.10 -9.76
C ASN A 62 -1.67 35.33 -9.96
N TYR A 63 -1.71 34.00 -9.85
CA TYR A 63 -0.53 33.14 -9.96
C TYR A 63 -0.23 32.70 -11.40
N LEU A 64 -1.19 32.87 -12.31
CA LEU A 64 -1.13 32.31 -13.66
C LEU A 64 0.09 32.80 -14.46
N THR A 65 0.37 34.11 -14.46
CA THR A 65 1.54 34.68 -15.15
C THR A 65 2.84 34.24 -14.49
N ALA A 66 2.96 34.38 -13.16
CA ALA A 66 4.14 34.00 -12.40
C ALA A 66 4.50 32.52 -12.58
N LEU A 67 3.50 31.65 -12.60
CA LEU A 67 3.67 30.22 -12.83
C LEU A 67 4.13 29.93 -14.26
N ARG A 68 3.55 30.58 -15.28
CA ARG A 68 4.01 30.45 -16.67
C ARG A 68 5.47 30.88 -16.82
N ASP A 69 5.82 32.03 -16.29
CA ASP A 69 7.18 32.58 -16.37
C ASP A 69 8.20 31.66 -15.68
N TYR A 70 7.84 31.13 -14.51
CA TYR A 70 8.64 30.14 -13.78
C TYR A 70 8.95 28.91 -14.64
N ILE A 71 7.92 28.33 -15.25
CA ILE A 71 8.02 27.10 -16.04
C ILE A 71 8.78 27.35 -17.35
N GLN A 72 8.50 28.46 -18.04
CA GLN A 72 9.18 28.84 -19.29
C GLN A 72 10.67 29.13 -19.08
N ALA A 73 11.06 29.59 -17.90
CA ALA A 73 12.46 29.74 -17.50
C ALA A 73 13.17 28.39 -17.22
N ASN A 74 12.51 27.25 -17.49
CA ASN A 74 13.04 25.89 -17.28
C ASN A 74 13.52 25.65 -15.84
N ARG A 75 12.79 26.22 -14.88
CA ARG A 75 13.06 26.03 -13.45
C ARG A 75 12.44 24.72 -12.95
N PRO A 76 12.96 24.13 -11.86
CA PRO A 76 12.49 22.85 -11.35
C PRO A 76 11.02 22.90 -10.95
N TYR A 77 10.18 22.27 -11.77
CA TYR A 77 8.74 22.21 -11.59
C TYR A 77 8.27 20.76 -11.62
N LEU A 78 7.46 20.36 -10.64
CA LEU A 78 6.74 19.09 -10.64
C LEU A 78 5.23 19.34 -10.55
N GLY A 79 4.51 19.08 -11.63
CA GLY A 79 3.05 19.03 -11.63
C GLY A 79 2.53 17.63 -11.31
N ILE A 80 1.56 17.50 -10.41
CA ILE A 80 0.98 16.19 -10.06
C ILE A 80 -0.53 16.21 -10.38
N CYS A 81 -1.00 15.22 -11.13
CA CYS A 81 -2.37 15.05 -11.60
C CYS A 81 -2.92 16.32 -12.24
N LEU A 82 -3.75 17.14 -11.57
CA LEU A 82 -4.19 18.42 -12.13
C LEU A 82 -3.03 19.37 -12.43
N GLY A 83 -1.95 19.33 -11.64
CA GLY A 83 -0.74 20.10 -11.93
C GLY A 83 -0.18 19.78 -13.31
N MET A 84 -0.18 18.51 -13.72
CA MET A 84 0.16 18.11 -15.09
C MET A 84 -0.87 18.60 -16.10
N GLN A 85 -2.16 18.37 -15.83
CA GLN A 85 -3.23 18.70 -16.77
C GLN A 85 -3.30 20.20 -17.08
N THR A 86 -3.06 21.06 -16.08
CA THR A 86 -3.06 22.53 -16.27
C THR A 86 -2.01 23.02 -17.25
N LEU A 87 -0.96 22.24 -17.56
CA LEU A 87 0.06 22.62 -18.55
C LEU A 87 -0.46 22.62 -20.00
N PHE A 88 -1.53 21.88 -20.26
CA PHE A 88 -2.15 21.74 -21.57
C PHE A 88 -3.05 22.95 -21.93
N GLU A 89 -3.61 22.97 -23.13
CA GLU A 89 -4.39 24.12 -23.62
C GLU A 89 -5.80 24.16 -23.04
N ALA A 90 -6.44 23.00 -22.82
CA ALA A 90 -7.81 22.89 -22.35
C ALA A 90 -8.09 21.51 -21.74
N SER A 91 -9.23 21.39 -21.06
CA SER A 91 -9.79 20.13 -20.57
C SER A 91 -11.27 20.04 -20.93
N GLU A 92 -11.74 18.86 -21.37
CA GLU A 92 -13.16 18.58 -21.58
C GLU A 92 -13.97 18.61 -20.27
N GLU A 93 -13.30 18.61 -19.11
CA GLU A 93 -13.97 18.81 -17.82
C GLU A 93 -14.45 20.26 -17.62
N CYS A 94 -13.88 21.23 -18.35
CA CYS A 94 -14.15 22.64 -18.17
C CYS A 94 -14.05 23.43 -19.48
N ASP A 95 -15.18 23.89 -19.99
CA ASP A 95 -15.24 24.74 -21.19
C ASP A 95 -14.90 26.22 -20.89
N GLU A 96 -15.04 26.65 -19.63
CA GLU A 96 -14.92 28.06 -19.20
C GLU A 96 -13.47 28.56 -19.17
N HIS A 97 -12.52 27.71 -18.80
CA HIS A 97 -11.12 28.09 -18.61
C HIS A 97 -10.18 27.34 -19.54
N LYS A 98 -9.20 28.06 -20.08
CA LYS A 98 -8.04 27.46 -20.75
C LYS A 98 -6.96 27.15 -19.71
N GLY A 99 -6.14 26.14 -20.00
CA GLY A 99 -4.97 25.86 -19.19
C GLY A 99 -3.84 26.87 -19.41
N LEU A 100 -2.66 26.56 -18.89
CA LEU A 100 -1.45 27.35 -19.07
C LEU A 100 -1.01 27.38 -20.54
N GLY A 101 -1.41 26.41 -21.37
CA GLY A 101 -1.17 26.41 -22.82
C GLY A 101 0.31 26.28 -23.19
N LEU A 102 1.12 25.67 -22.31
CA LEU A 102 2.54 25.42 -22.54
C LEU A 102 2.76 24.17 -23.39
N ILE A 103 1.80 23.24 -23.37
CA ILE A 103 1.81 21.99 -24.12
C ILE A 103 0.57 21.92 -25.00
N LYS A 104 0.75 21.61 -26.27
CA LYS A 104 -0.36 21.44 -27.22
C LYS A 104 -1.17 20.20 -26.89
N GLY A 105 -2.49 20.32 -26.92
CA GLY A 105 -3.41 19.22 -26.67
C GLY A 105 -4.51 19.56 -25.67
N THR A 106 -5.52 18.69 -25.65
CA THR A 106 -6.69 18.78 -24.77
C THR A 106 -6.69 17.56 -23.85
N VAL A 107 -6.99 17.79 -22.58
CA VAL A 107 -7.26 16.73 -21.61
C VAL A 107 -8.68 16.22 -21.88
N GLY A 108 -8.82 15.00 -22.38
CA GLY A 108 -10.09 14.40 -22.75
C GLY A 108 -10.59 13.39 -21.72
N LYS A 109 -11.90 13.11 -21.72
CA LYS A 109 -12.49 12.10 -20.83
C LYS A 109 -12.24 10.69 -21.36
N PHE A 110 -11.94 9.72 -20.47
CA PHE A 110 -11.98 8.31 -20.86
C PHE A 110 -13.36 7.90 -21.34
N ARG A 111 -13.39 6.99 -22.32
CA ARG A 111 -14.62 6.30 -22.71
C ARG A 111 -15.02 5.31 -21.63
N ASP A 112 -16.30 5.31 -21.28
CA ASP A 112 -16.90 4.48 -20.22
C ASP A 112 -17.78 3.35 -20.77
N ASP A 113 -17.60 3.00 -22.05
CA ASP A 113 -18.32 1.92 -22.74
C ASP A 113 -17.78 0.52 -22.42
N GLN A 114 -16.48 0.39 -22.17
CA GLN A 114 -15.83 -0.90 -21.89
C GLN A 114 -15.02 -0.93 -20.58
N LEU A 115 -14.76 0.23 -19.99
CA LEU A 115 -13.89 0.38 -18.83
C LEU A 115 -14.60 1.12 -17.71
N ALA A 116 -14.20 0.83 -16.48
CA ALA A 116 -14.67 1.58 -15.33
C ALA A 116 -14.06 3.00 -15.36
N VAL A 117 -14.87 4.06 -15.31
CA VAL A 117 -14.36 5.44 -15.31
C VAL A 117 -14.91 6.18 -14.09
N PRO A 118 -14.08 6.62 -13.14
CA PRO A 118 -12.63 6.89 -13.25
C PRO A 118 -11.70 5.66 -13.29
N HIS A 119 -10.54 5.84 -13.90
CA HIS A 119 -9.38 4.95 -13.76
C HIS A 119 -8.84 5.08 -12.33
N ILE A 120 -9.08 4.05 -11.49
CA ILE A 120 -8.69 4.00 -10.07
C ILE A 120 -7.86 2.74 -9.83
N GLY A 121 -6.57 2.91 -9.54
CA GLY A 121 -5.71 1.82 -9.08
C GLY A 121 -4.27 1.92 -9.54
N TRP A 122 -3.57 0.78 -9.45
CA TRP A 122 -2.14 0.66 -9.68
C TRP A 122 -1.87 0.17 -11.09
N ASN A 123 -1.05 0.89 -11.85
CA ASN A 123 -0.76 0.56 -13.24
C ASN A 123 0.72 0.82 -13.57
N GLY A 124 1.21 0.17 -14.61
CA GLY A 124 2.59 0.25 -15.06
C GLY A 124 2.90 1.48 -15.90
N LEU A 125 4.19 1.66 -16.23
CA LEU A 125 4.70 2.75 -17.05
C LEU A 125 5.45 2.22 -18.27
N ASN A 126 5.21 2.82 -19.43
CA ASN A 126 6.01 2.69 -20.64
C ASN A 126 6.91 3.92 -20.78
N GLN A 127 8.23 3.72 -20.80
CA GLN A 127 9.19 4.82 -20.78
C GLN A 127 9.63 5.22 -22.19
N TRP A 128 9.53 6.52 -22.50
CA TRP A 128 9.93 7.09 -23.80
C TRP A 128 11.22 7.90 -23.74
N LYS A 129 11.60 8.39 -22.54
CA LYS A 129 12.82 9.18 -22.33
C LYS A 129 13.55 8.79 -21.05
N HIS A 130 14.86 9.01 -21.04
CA HIS A 130 15.64 8.99 -19.80
C HIS A 130 15.30 10.21 -18.94
N SER A 131 15.16 10.02 -17.62
CA SER A 131 14.74 11.08 -16.70
C SER A 131 15.39 10.97 -15.34
N ALA A 132 15.71 12.12 -14.74
CA ALA A 132 16.13 12.21 -13.35
C ALA A 132 14.98 11.86 -12.38
N LEU A 133 13.72 11.97 -12.83
CA LEU A 133 12.54 11.59 -12.06
C LEU A 133 12.61 10.15 -11.55
N PHE A 134 13.30 9.27 -12.28
CA PHE A 134 13.41 7.85 -11.99
C PHE A 134 14.79 7.44 -11.43
N SER A 135 15.67 8.41 -11.15
CA SER A 135 17.06 8.15 -10.75
C SER A 135 17.22 7.44 -9.41
N CYS A 136 16.24 7.61 -8.51
CA CYS A 136 16.25 6.98 -7.18
C CYS A 136 15.42 5.70 -7.12
N LEU A 137 14.90 5.22 -8.26
CA LEU A 137 14.24 3.90 -8.31
C LEU A 137 15.30 2.80 -8.24
N SER A 138 15.05 1.77 -7.44
CA SER A 138 15.87 0.55 -7.42
C SER A 138 15.50 -0.43 -8.54
N VAL A 139 14.47 -0.13 -9.31
CA VAL A 139 13.99 -0.90 -10.46
C VAL A 139 13.89 0.01 -11.69
N PRO A 140 13.97 -0.52 -12.92
CA PRO A 140 13.65 0.26 -14.11
C PRO A 140 12.23 0.82 -14.02
N ALA A 141 12.01 2.03 -14.56
CA ALA A 141 10.69 2.67 -14.54
C ALA A 141 9.60 1.80 -15.21
N THR A 142 9.96 0.96 -16.17
CA THR A 142 9.05 0.01 -16.83
C THR A 142 8.59 -1.16 -15.95
N LYS A 143 9.16 -1.30 -14.75
CA LYS A 143 8.73 -2.26 -13.72
C LYS A 143 8.10 -1.56 -12.51
N ALA A 144 7.99 -0.23 -12.54
CA ALA A 144 7.34 0.52 -11.49
C ALA A 144 5.82 0.48 -11.69
N GLU A 145 5.10 0.23 -10.60
CA GLU A 145 3.65 0.41 -10.52
C GLU A 145 3.35 1.66 -9.71
N VAL A 146 2.45 2.50 -10.21
CA VAL A 146 2.08 3.79 -9.60
C VAL A 146 0.57 3.95 -9.56
N TYR A 147 0.09 4.77 -8.62
CA TYR A 147 -1.33 4.93 -8.36
C TYR A 147 -1.97 6.05 -9.19
N PHE A 148 -2.99 5.69 -9.95
CA PHE A 148 -3.82 6.57 -10.77
C PHE A 148 -5.23 6.71 -10.20
N VAL A 149 -5.79 7.92 -10.27
CA VAL A 149 -7.15 8.23 -9.81
C VAL A 149 -7.76 9.40 -10.60
N HIS A 150 -8.22 9.13 -11.84
CA HIS A 150 -8.66 10.19 -12.75
C HIS A 150 -9.70 9.72 -13.78
N SER A 151 -10.57 10.65 -14.22
CA SER A 151 -11.51 10.43 -15.33
C SER A 151 -11.03 10.99 -16.67
N TYR A 152 -10.07 11.92 -16.61
CA TYR A 152 -9.59 12.68 -17.77
C TYR A 152 -8.09 12.42 -17.97
N HIS A 153 -7.66 12.35 -19.22
CA HIS A 153 -6.30 12.00 -19.60
C HIS A 153 -5.87 12.74 -20.87
N VAL A 154 -4.58 12.66 -21.21
CA VAL A 154 -4.05 13.20 -22.47
C VAL A 154 -3.58 12.06 -23.36
N LEU A 155 -3.89 12.13 -24.64
CA LEU A 155 -3.35 11.21 -25.65
C LEU A 155 -2.00 11.71 -26.18
N LYS A 156 -1.11 10.76 -26.48
CA LYS A 156 0.12 11.06 -27.21
C LYS A 156 -0.21 11.47 -28.64
N SER A 157 0.39 12.55 -29.11
CA SER A 157 0.27 13.06 -30.47
C SER A 157 1.60 13.64 -30.94
N GLU A 158 1.76 13.88 -32.23
CA GLU A 158 2.96 14.55 -32.76
C GLU A 158 3.21 15.91 -32.10
N LYS A 159 2.14 16.64 -31.76
CA LYS A 159 2.19 17.98 -31.18
C LYS A 159 2.71 18.01 -29.73
N ASN A 160 2.58 16.90 -29.00
CA ASN A 160 3.05 16.79 -27.61
C ASN A 160 4.16 15.74 -27.43
N ALA A 161 4.55 15.02 -28.49
CA ALA A 161 5.53 13.94 -28.42
C ALA A 161 6.86 14.36 -27.78
N SER A 162 7.30 15.60 -28.02
CA SER A 162 8.53 16.14 -27.41
C SER A 162 8.46 16.29 -25.89
N TRP A 163 7.28 16.21 -25.30
CA TRP A 163 7.06 16.30 -23.85
C TRP A 163 6.83 14.93 -23.22
N VAL A 164 6.39 13.92 -23.96
CA VAL A 164 6.00 12.63 -23.38
C VAL A 164 7.20 11.95 -22.71
N LEU A 165 7.09 11.68 -21.42
CA LEU A 165 8.10 10.95 -20.64
C LEU A 165 7.67 9.49 -20.47
N THR A 166 6.44 9.25 -20.01
CA THR A 166 5.86 7.91 -19.95
C THR A 166 4.43 7.86 -20.52
N THR A 167 4.04 6.69 -21.00
CA THR A 167 2.64 6.34 -21.29
C THR A 167 2.19 5.14 -20.44
N THR A 168 0.88 4.95 -20.35
CA THR A 168 0.25 3.82 -19.64
C THR A 168 -0.97 3.39 -20.46
N ASN A 169 -1.27 2.08 -20.47
CA ASN A 169 -2.47 1.54 -21.08
C ASN A 169 -3.60 1.43 -20.05
N TYR A 170 -4.80 1.84 -20.45
CA TYR A 170 -6.05 1.52 -19.78
C TYR A 170 -7.04 0.96 -20.80
N GLY A 171 -7.26 -0.36 -20.75
CA GLY A 171 -7.82 -1.12 -21.87
C GLY A 171 -7.01 -0.90 -23.14
N ASP A 172 -7.69 -0.56 -24.24
CA ASP A 172 -7.07 -0.26 -25.53
C ASP A 172 -6.55 1.18 -25.64
N THR A 173 -6.78 2.02 -24.64
CA THR A 173 -6.36 3.42 -24.65
C THR A 173 -4.96 3.56 -24.06
N GLU A 174 -3.97 3.94 -24.87
CA GLU A 174 -2.67 4.41 -24.39
C GLU A 174 -2.72 5.92 -24.12
N PHE A 175 -2.47 6.33 -22.88
CA PHE A 175 -2.48 7.73 -22.46
C PHE A 175 -1.12 8.16 -21.91
N VAL A 176 -0.85 9.46 -21.93
CA VAL A 176 0.35 10.07 -21.36
C VAL A 176 0.25 10.05 -19.84
N SER A 177 1.12 9.28 -19.18
CA SER A 177 1.17 9.12 -17.72
C SER A 177 2.18 10.04 -17.05
N SER A 178 3.18 10.52 -17.78
CA SER A 178 4.04 11.62 -17.34
C SER A 178 4.67 12.37 -18.51
N ILE A 179 5.10 13.60 -18.24
CA ILE A 179 5.77 14.48 -19.19
C ILE A 179 7.07 15.04 -18.62
N GLN A 180 7.94 15.48 -19.52
CA GLN A 180 9.15 16.19 -19.22
C GLN A 180 9.61 17.05 -20.40
N LYS A 181 10.09 18.26 -20.09
CA LYS A 181 10.98 19.04 -20.96
C LYS A 181 11.95 19.83 -20.08
N GLY A 182 13.24 19.54 -20.19
CA GLY A 182 14.25 20.04 -19.27
C GLY A 182 13.88 19.71 -17.81
N ASN A 183 13.86 20.72 -16.95
CA ASN A 183 13.55 20.60 -15.52
C ASN A 183 12.04 20.67 -15.20
N VAL A 184 11.20 20.83 -16.21
CA VAL A 184 9.74 20.83 -16.07
C VAL A 184 9.26 19.40 -16.23
N MET A 185 8.78 18.81 -15.14
CA MET A 185 8.29 17.43 -15.08
C MET A 185 6.85 17.44 -14.56
N ALA A 186 6.05 16.47 -14.98
CA ALA A 186 4.73 16.30 -14.40
C ALA A 186 4.24 14.85 -14.53
N THR A 187 3.43 14.39 -13.59
CA THR A 187 2.87 13.03 -13.55
C THR A 187 1.35 13.08 -13.49
N GLN A 188 0.68 12.19 -14.22
CA GLN A 188 -0.77 12.00 -14.10
C GLN A 188 -1.10 11.17 -12.85
N PHE A 189 -0.22 10.23 -12.50
CA PHE A 189 -0.29 9.46 -11.25
C PHE A 189 0.15 10.31 -10.05
N HIS A 190 -0.21 9.85 -8.85
CA HIS A 190 0.11 10.47 -7.57
C HIS A 190 1.32 9.77 -6.92
N PRO A 191 2.55 10.30 -7.05
CA PRO A 191 3.71 9.69 -6.41
C PRO A 191 3.57 9.63 -4.88
N GLU A 192 2.95 10.61 -4.25
CA GLU A 192 2.65 10.60 -2.81
C GLU A 192 1.66 9.50 -2.36
N LYS A 193 1.01 8.84 -3.33
CA LYS A 193 0.11 7.68 -3.12
C LYS A 193 0.61 6.40 -3.77
N SER A 194 1.84 6.39 -4.26
CA SER A 194 2.46 5.25 -4.96
C SER A 194 3.48 4.53 -4.07
N GLY A 195 3.29 4.57 -2.75
CA GLY A 195 4.18 3.95 -1.77
C GLY A 195 5.65 4.35 -1.93
N ALA A 196 6.54 3.37 -1.71
CA ALA A 196 7.98 3.56 -1.79
C ALA A 196 8.50 4.03 -3.17
N ILE A 197 7.92 3.48 -4.25
CA ILE A 197 8.23 3.88 -5.63
C ILE A 197 7.94 5.37 -5.82
N GLY A 198 6.78 5.81 -5.30
CA GLY A 198 6.37 7.19 -5.33
C GLY A 198 7.30 8.14 -4.56
N ILE A 199 7.73 7.76 -3.36
CA ILE A 199 8.73 8.52 -2.60
C ILE A 199 10.05 8.62 -3.35
N ALA A 200 10.51 7.52 -3.95
CA ALA A 200 11.72 7.51 -4.76
C ALA A 200 11.60 8.43 -6.00
N ILE A 201 10.42 8.51 -6.62
CA ILE A 201 10.13 9.45 -7.72
C ILE A 201 10.26 10.91 -7.24
N ILE A 202 9.66 11.24 -6.09
CA ILE A 202 9.75 12.58 -5.50
C ILE A 202 11.22 12.92 -5.17
N LYS A 203 11.94 11.99 -4.57
CA LYS A 203 13.37 12.15 -4.25
C LYS A 203 14.21 12.38 -5.51
N GLY A 204 13.99 11.59 -6.56
CA GLY A 204 14.66 11.74 -7.86
C GLY A 204 14.44 13.12 -8.49
N PHE A 205 13.22 13.65 -8.39
CA PHE A 205 12.91 15.02 -8.83
C PHE A 205 13.60 16.10 -8.00
N ILE A 206 13.69 15.95 -6.67
CA ILE A 206 14.28 16.98 -5.79
C ILE A 206 15.80 16.98 -5.89
N GLU A 207 16.42 15.82 -5.71
CA GLU A 207 17.87 15.65 -5.67
C GLU A 207 18.50 15.92 -7.02
N ARG A 208 17.80 15.55 -8.10
CA ARG A 208 18.28 15.68 -9.48
C ARG A 208 19.69 15.11 -9.63
N LEU A 209 20.01 14.04 -8.87
CA LEU A 209 21.34 13.50 -8.63
C LEU A 209 22.13 13.52 -9.93
N SER A 210 22.99 14.54 -10.06
CA SER A 210 23.89 14.85 -11.18
C SER A 210 23.35 14.47 -12.55
N CYS A 211 22.72 15.41 -13.27
CA CYS A 211 22.48 15.38 -14.72
C CYS A 211 22.95 14.08 -15.38
N THR A 212 22.09 13.05 -15.38
CA THR A 212 22.38 11.81 -16.12
C THR A 212 22.90 12.23 -17.49
N PRO A 213 23.99 11.66 -18.04
CA PRO A 213 24.59 12.10 -19.31
C PRO A 213 23.61 12.23 -20.50
N ASN A 214 22.37 11.75 -20.31
CA ASN A 214 21.27 11.65 -21.25
C ASN A 214 19.92 12.11 -20.65
N HIS A 215 19.87 13.08 -19.73
CA HIS A 215 18.59 13.59 -19.19
C HIS A 215 17.69 14.19 -20.28
N ASP A 216 16.40 13.87 -20.27
CA ASP A 216 15.42 14.33 -21.28
C ASP A 216 15.74 13.87 -22.72
N THR A 217 16.52 12.79 -22.86
CA THR A 217 16.82 12.22 -24.17
C THR A 217 15.88 11.05 -24.50
N PRO A 218 15.49 10.88 -25.78
CA PRO A 218 14.68 9.74 -26.22
C PRO A 218 15.37 8.39 -26.02
N ILE A 219 14.58 7.36 -25.75
CA ILE A 219 15.05 5.96 -25.72
C ILE A 219 14.89 5.35 -27.12
N ASN A 220 16.01 4.93 -27.73
CA ASN A 220 16.05 4.49 -29.14
C ASN A 220 15.31 3.16 -29.43
N GLN A 221 15.04 2.34 -28.40
CA GLN A 221 14.23 1.12 -28.51
C GLN A 221 13.20 1.10 -27.38
N VAL A 222 12.04 1.71 -27.62
CA VAL A 222 10.90 1.59 -26.72
C VAL A 222 10.29 0.21 -26.93
N VAL A 223 10.57 -0.73 -26.02
CA VAL A 223 9.76 -1.95 -25.91
C VAL A 223 8.47 -1.54 -25.20
N ALA A 224 7.53 -0.96 -25.95
CA ALA A 224 6.21 -0.61 -25.43
C ALA A 224 5.55 -1.92 -24.97
N ARG A 225 5.36 -2.05 -23.66
CA ARG A 225 4.64 -3.18 -23.07
C ARG A 225 3.21 -2.72 -22.86
N HIS A 226 2.24 -3.55 -23.23
CA HIS A 226 0.87 -3.27 -22.83
C HIS A 226 0.81 -3.37 -21.29
N THR A 227 0.53 -2.26 -20.61
CA THR A 227 0.39 -2.25 -19.14
C THR A 227 -1.02 -2.65 -18.74
N VAL A 228 -1.16 -3.26 -17.57
CA VAL A 228 -2.45 -3.76 -17.09
C VAL A 228 -2.71 -3.17 -15.71
N LEU A 229 -3.94 -2.68 -15.50
CA LEU A 229 -4.40 -2.21 -14.19
C LEU A 229 -4.50 -3.40 -13.23
N SER A 230 -3.84 -3.30 -12.09
CA SER A 230 -3.87 -4.32 -11.04
C SER A 230 -5.22 -4.37 -10.33
N LYS A 231 -5.71 -5.58 -10.03
CA LYS A 231 -6.88 -5.79 -9.17
C LYS A 231 -6.52 -5.40 -7.74
N ARG A 232 -7.34 -4.53 -7.13
CA ARG A 232 -7.01 -3.94 -5.83
C ARG A 232 -7.48 -4.78 -4.65
N ILE A 233 -6.63 -4.88 -3.64
CA ILE A 233 -6.94 -5.38 -2.30
C ILE A 233 -7.07 -4.21 -1.32
N VAL A 234 -8.30 -3.99 -0.85
CA VAL A 234 -8.62 -2.92 0.10
C VAL A 234 -8.68 -3.50 1.51
N ALA A 235 -7.89 -2.94 2.42
CA ALA A 235 -7.94 -3.30 3.84
C ALA A 235 -8.87 -2.33 4.58
N CYS A 236 -9.79 -2.85 5.38
CA CYS A 236 -10.78 -2.04 6.09
C CYS A 236 -10.63 -2.16 7.62
N LEU A 237 -10.84 -1.05 8.33
CA LEU A 237 -10.93 -1.01 9.79
C LEU A 237 -12.13 -0.19 10.27
N ASP A 238 -12.86 -0.77 11.22
CA ASP A 238 -13.91 -0.10 11.97
C ASP A 238 -13.29 0.72 13.10
N VAL A 239 -13.62 2.00 13.19
CA VAL A 239 -13.16 2.87 14.29
C VAL A 239 -14.34 3.27 15.17
N ARG A 240 -14.29 2.86 16.43
CA ARG A 240 -15.28 3.13 17.48
C ARG A 240 -14.68 3.94 18.62
N SER A 241 -15.54 4.58 19.41
CA SER A 241 -15.20 5.09 20.73
C SER A 241 -15.49 4.02 21.80
N ASN A 242 -14.55 3.73 22.69
CA ASN A 242 -14.79 2.92 23.89
C ASN A 242 -15.47 3.76 25.00
N ASP A 243 -15.78 3.13 26.14
CA ASP A 243 -16.42 3.80 27.29
C ASP A 243 -15.56 4.93 27.90
N ALA A 244 -14.24 4.86 27.73
CA ALA A 244 -13.30 5.91 28.15
C ALA A 244 -13.18 7.06 27.11
N GLY A 245 -13.84 6.95 25.96
CA GLY A 245 -13.77 7.92 24.86
C GLY A 245 -12.54 7.77 23.96
N ASP A 246 -11.75 6.70 24.10
CA ASP A 246 -10.64 6.36 23.21
C ASP A 246 -11.12 5.78 21.89
N LEU A 247 -10.32 5.98 20.84
CA LEU A 247 -10.57 5.38 19.54
C LEU A 247 -9.98 3.97 19.48
N VAL A 248 -10.84 2.98 19.27
CA VAL A 248 -10.47 1.56 19.21
C VAL A 248 -10.94 0.94 17.90
N VAL A 249 -10.30 -0.18 17.53
CA VAL A 249 -10.70 -1.01 16.39
C VAL A 249 -11.41 -2.26 16.90
N THR A 250 -12.59 -2.58 16.34
CA THR A 250 -13.31 -3.81 16.71
C THR A 250 -12.89 -5.01 15.88
N LYS A 251 -12.74 -6.16 16.55
CA LYS A 251 -12.43 -7.47 15.93
C LYS A 251 -13.63 -8.09 15.21
N GLY A 252 -14.28 -7.37 14.30
CA GLY A 252 -15.12 -7.89 13.22
C GLY A 252 -16.30 -8.82 13.54
N ASP A 253 -16.58 -9.22 14.78
CA ASP A 253 -17.66 -10.12 15.16
C ASP A 253 -18.47 -9.52 16.32
N GLN A 254 -19.75 -9.25 16.04
CA GLN A 254 -20.79 -8.70 16.92
C GLN A 254 -20.64 -7.25 17.41
N TYR A 255 -21.78 -6.55 17.41
CA TYR A 255 -21.98 -5.16 17.81
C TYR A 255 -21.72 -4.86 19.31
N ASP A 256 -21.20 -5.81 20.09
CA ASP A 256 -21.05 -5.67 21.54
C ASP A 256 -19.77 -6.40 22.01
N VAL A 257 -18.63 -5.71 21.97
CA VAL A 257 -17.39 -6.20 22.58
C VAL A 257 -16.89 -5.13 23.55
N ARG A 258 -17.34 -5.27 24.81
CA ARG A 258 -16.88 -4.45 25.95
C ARG A 258 -15.53 -4.98 26.42
N GLU A 259 -14.44 -4.27 26.16
CA GLU A 259 -13.15 -4.53 26.82
C GLU A 259 -13.19 -3.91 28.24
N LYS A 260 -12.86 -4.69 29.28
CA LYS A 260 -12.77 -4.20 30.67
C LYS A 260 -11.51 -3.35 30.86
N VAL A 261 -11.69 -2.18 31.47
CA VAL A 261 -10.65 -1.18 31.76
C VAL A 261 -9.81 -1.60 32.99
N THR A 262 -8.50 -1.37 32.94
CA THR A 262 -7.62 -1.28 34.12
C THR A 262 -7.25 0.19 34.35
N ASP A 263 -7.44 0.66 35.58
CA ASP A 263 -7.45 2.07 35.97
C ASP A 263 -6.10 2.81 35.85
N GLY A 264 -6.20 4.06 35.36
CA GLY A 264 -5.56 5.23 35.96
C GLY A 264 -4.21 5.70 35.39
N VAL A 265 -4.24 6.62 34.40
CA VAL A 265 -3.36 7.82 34.26
C VAL A 265 -4.07 8.85 33.35
N ASP A 266 -3.87 10.15 33.64
CA ASP A 266 -4.47 11.35 33.02
C ASP A 266 -4.59 11.38 31.48
N SER A 267 -5.83 11.66 31.05
CA SER A 267 -6.33 12.35 29.83
C SER A 267 -5.46 12.51 28.56
N VAL A 268 -4.96 11.42 28.00
CA VAL A 268 -4.63 11.35 26.56
C VAL A 268 -5.49 10.25 25.94
N ARG A 269 -6.43 10.62 25.06
CA ARG A 269 -7.21 9.63 24.31
C ARG A 269 -6.24 8.73 23.56
N ASN A 270 -6.25 7.42 23.84
CA ASN A 270 -5.31 6.50 23.22
C ASN A 270 -5.73 6.26 21.76
N MET A 271 -5.13 7.02 20.85
CA MET A 271 -5.38 6.98 19.41
C MET A 271 -4.52 5.93 18.68
N GLY A 272 -3.62 5.23 19.38
CA GLY A 272 -2.59 4.40 18.77
C GLY A 272 -3.13 3.17 18.03
N LYS A 273 -4.27 2.61 18.45
CA LYS A 273 -4.78 1.34 17.88
C LYS A 273 -5.18 1.48 16.39
N PRO A 274 -6.01 2.45 15.96
CA PRO A 274 -6.31 2.65 14.53
C PRO A 274 -5.09 3.02 13.68
N VAL A 275 -4.21 3.87 14.22
CA VAL A 275 -3.01 4.34 13.50
C VAL A 275 -2.03 3.20 13.26
N ASN A 276 -1.71 2.43 14.30
CA ASN A 276 -0.81 1.28 14.19
C ASN A 276 -1.37 0.21 13.26
N LEU A 277 -2.69 0.00 13.25
CA LEU A 277 -3.32 -0.94 12.33
C LEU A 277 -3.26 -0.47 10.87
N CYS A 278 -3.47 0.83 10.63
CA CYS A 278 -3.31 1.44 9.32
C CYS A 278 -1.87 1.29 8.81
N GLU A 279 -0.88 1.62 9.65
CA GLU A 279 0.54 1.43 9.34
C GLU A 279 0.86 -0.04 9.04
N ARG A 280 0.34 -0.97 9.83
CA ARG A 280 0.49 -2.41 9.59
C ARG A 280 -0.10 -2.84 8.24
N TYR A 281 -1.33 -2.45 7.93
CA TYR A 281 -1.95 -2.80 6.65
C TYR A 281 -1.15 -2.26 5.47
N TYR A 282 -0.60 -1.07 5.57
CA TYR A 282 0.29 -0.52 4.56
C TYR A 282 1.56 -1.37 4.40
N GLN A 283 2.22 -1.72 5.50
CA GLN A 283 3.43 -2.56 5.51
C GLN A 283 3.18 -4.00 5.05
N GLU A 284 1.98 -4.53 5.27
CA GLU A 284 1.53 -5.83 4.76
C GLU A 284 1.11 -5.78 3.28
N GLY A 285 1.14 -4.59 2.67
CA GLY A 285 0.91 -4.39 1.25
C GLY A 285 -0.55 -4.13 0.88
N ALA A 286 -1.37 -3.52 1.71
CA ALA A 286 -2.70 -3.04 1.29
C ALA A 286 -2.58 -2.00 0.16
N ASP A 287 -3.43 -2.11 -0.86
CA ASP A 287 -3.42 -1.18 -2.00
C ASP A 287 -4.13 0.13 -1.67
N GLU A 288 -5.02 0.07 -0.69
CA GLU A 288 -5.85 1.15 -0.17
C GLU A 288 -6.34 0.76 1.23
N ILE A 289 -6.51 1.75 2.11
CA ILE A 289 -6.99 1.55 3.48
C ILE A 289 -8.29 2.34 3.69
N THR A 290 -9.34 1.64 4.11
CA THR A 290 -10.65 2.23 4.40
C THR A 290 -10.92 2.27 5.90
N PHE A 291 -11.34 3.42 6.40
CA PHE A 291 -11.79 3.64 7.76
C PHE A 291 -13.31 3.75 7.77
N LEU A 292 -13.99 2.91 8.56
CA LEU A 292 -15.41 3.05 8.85
C LEU A 292 -15.57 3.75 10.20
N ASN A 293 -15.83 5.05 10.17
CA ASN A 293 -16.12 5.86 11.34
C ASN A 293 -17.54 5.61 11.83
N ILE A 294 -17.63 4.81 12.89
CA ILE A 294 -18.87 4.46 13.58
C ILE A 294 -18.93 5.07 14.98
N CYS A 295 -18.09 6.07 15.23
CA CYS A 295 -18.06 6.78 16.49
C CYS A 295 -19.30 7.67 16.69
N SER A 296 -19.71 7.82 17.95
CA SER A 296 -20.85 8.67 18.34
C SER A 296 -20.44 10.10 18.71
N PHE A 297 -19.55 10.73 17.94
CA PHE A 297 -19.12 12.12 18.17
C PHE A 297 -19.99 13.14 17.41
N ARG A 298 -21.29 12.85 17.29
CA ARG A 298 -22.23 13.76 16.62
C ARG A 298 -22.22 15.10 17.35
N GLU A 299 -22.34 16.18 16.58
CA GLU A 299 -22.48 17.55 17.10
C GLU A 299 -21.19 18.18 17.66
N GLN A 300 -20.01 17.56 17.49
CA GLN A 300 -18.75 18.26 17.80
C GLN A 300 -18.38 19.29 16.72
N PRO A 301 -17.71 20.40 17.08
CA PRO A 301 -17.11 21.30 16.10
C PRO A 301 -16.21 20.54 15.13
N ILE A 302 -16.36 20.80 13.83
CA ILE A 302 -15.76 20.01 12.75
C ILE A 302 -14.24 19.80 12.91
N GLY A 303 -13.50 20.83 13.33
CA GLY A 303 -12.05 20.75 13.52
C GLY A 303 -11.60 19.88 14.70
N ASN A 304 -12.51 19.48 15.58
CA ASN A 304 -12.24 18.67 16.77
C ASN A 304 -12.66 17.20 16.61
N LEU A 305 -13.15 16.81 15.43
CA LEU A 305 -13.54 15.42 15.17
C LEU A 305 -12.33 14.48 15.35
N PRO A 306 -12.40 13.49 16.27
CA PRO A 306 -11.24 12.65 16.58
C PRO A 306 -10.66 11.89 15.38
N MET A 307 -11.51 11.53 14.42
CA MET A 307 -11.07 10.86 13.19
C MET A 307 -10.17 11.72 12.30
N LEU A 308 -10.25 13.05 12.38
CA LEU A 308 -9.30 13.92 11.68
C LEU A 308 -7.88 13.67 12.19
N LYS A 309 -7.70 13.56 13.51
CA LYS A 309 -6.40 13.27 14.12
C LYS A 309 -5.88 11.88 13.77
N VAL A 310 -6.77 10.88 13.64
CA VAL A 310 -6.37 9.55 13.17
C VAL A 310 -5.83 9.62 11.74
N LEU A 311 -6.53 10.30 10.83
CA LEU A 311 -6.09 10.45 9.45
C LEU A 311 -4.81 11.30 9.33
N GLU A 312 -4.68 12.35 10.14
CA GLU A 312 -3.47 13.18 10.21
C GLU A 312 -2.26 12.33 10.59
N ALA A 313 -2.39 11.46 11.59
CA ALA A 313 -1.32 10.56 12.04
C ALA A 313 -1.06 9.40 11.07
N CYS A 314 -2.11 8.85 10.44
CA CYS A 314 -1.95 7.79 9.43
C CYS A 314 -1.22 8.32 8.19
N SER A 315 -1.62 9.48 7.68
CA SER A 315 -1.05 10.08 6.47
C SER A 315 0.41 10.50 6.62
N GLU A 316 0.96 10.59 7.84
CA GLU A 316 2.39 10.81 8.08
C GLU A 316 3.25 9.60 7.74
N LYS A 317 2.66 8.40 7.74
CA LYS A 317 3.38 7.13 7.59
C LYS A 317 2.91 6.28 6.41
N VAL A 318 1.68 6.50 5.96
CA VAL A 318 1.01 5.67 4.97
C VAL A 318 0.88 6.42 3.64
N PHE A 319 1.49 5.86 2.60
CA PHE A 319 1.60 6.47 1.26
C PHE A 319 0.82 5.67 0.20
N VAL A 320 -0.34 5.16 0.61
CA VAL A 320 -1.39 4.59 -0.26
C VAL A 320 -2.69 5.39 -0.02
N PRO A 321 -3.72 5.23 -0.88
CA PRO A 321 -4.99 5.92 -0.71
C PRO A 321 -5.68 5.58 0.62
N LEU A 322 -6.21 6.61 1.27
CA LEU A 322 -7.00 6.51 2.49
C LEU A 322 -8.46 6.90 2.20
N THR A 323 -9.40 6.01 2.51
CA THR A 323 -10.83 6.24 2.34
C THR A 323 -11.50 6.35 3.70
N ILE A 324 -12.34 7.38 3.92
CA ILE A 324 -13.09 7.55 5.17
C ILE A 324 -14.59 7.49 4.92
N GLY A 325 -15.26 6.53 5.56
CA GLY A 325 -16.72 6.41 5.57
C GLY A 325 -17.30 6.72 6.94
N GLY A 326 -18.53 7.24 6.96
CA GLY A 326 -19.27 7.50 8.20
C GLY A 326 -19.16 8.95 8.69
N GLY A 327 -20.33 9.58 8.86
CA GLY A 327 -20.42 10.97 9.35
C GLY A 327 -20.29 12.05 8.27
N ILE A 328 -20.12 11.69 7.00
CA ILE A 328 -20.04 12.64 5.87
C ILE A 328 -21.45 13.06 5.44
N ARG A 329 -21.98 14.10 6.09
CA ARG A 329 -23.33 14.62 5.88
C ARG A 329 -23.45 16.02 6.47
N ASP A 330 -24.53 16.70 6.14
CA ASP A 330 -24.92 17.94 6.82
C ASP A 330 -25.19 17.67 8.30
N TYR A 331 -24.70 18.57 9.15
CA TYR A 331 -25.00 18.55 10.58
C TYR A 331 -24.84 19.93 11.24
N VAL A 332 -25.42 20.09 12.42
CA VAL A 332 -25.25 21.27 13.28
C VAL A 332 -24.39 20.87 14.47
N ASP A 333 -23.36 21.65 14.78
CA ASP A 333 -22.50 21.42 15.93
C ASP A 333 -23.07 22.01 17.24
N ASN A 334 -22.43 21.71 18.37
CA ASN A 334 -22.80 22.17 19.70
C ASN A 334 -22.72 23.70 19.85
N ASN A 335 -21.98 24.37 18.96
CA ASN A 335 -21.89 25.82 18.89
C ASN A 335 -22.97 26.42 17.96
N GLN A 336 -23.94 25.62 17.51
CA GLN A 336 -25.01 25.98 16.57
C GLN A 336 -24.50 26.40 15.18
N HIS A 337 -23.28 26.01 14.79
CA HIS A 337 -22.82 26.19 13.43
C HIS A 337 -23.31 25.05 12.54
N THR A 338 -23.83 25.41 11.38
CA THR A 338 -24.21 24.43 10.34
C THR A 338 -23.00 24.13 9.47
N HIS A 339 -22.70 22.85 9.30
CA HIS A 339 -21.65 22.36 8.41
C HIS A 339 -22.31 21.51 7.33
N SER A 340 -22.00 21.81 6.06
CA SER A 340 -22.45 20.99 4.93
C SER A 340 -21.62 19.71 4.81
N ALA A 341 -22.14 18.72 4.08
CA ALA A 341 -21.40 17.51 3.74
C ALA A 341 -20.09 17.82 3.00
N LEU A 342 -20.08 18.90 2.20
CA LEU A 342 -18.89 19.39 1.53
C LEU A 342 -17.86 19.94 2.53
N ASP A 343 -18.27 20.70 3.55
CA ASP A 343 -17.37 21.20 4.60
C ASP A 343 -16.73 20.02 5.34
N VAL A 344 -17.55 19.02 5.70
CA VAL A 344 -17.10 17.78 6.36
C VAL A 344 -16.09 17.04 5.50
N ALA A 345 -16.42 16.77 4.24
CA ALA A 345 -15.50 16.09 3.32
C ALA A 345 -14.20 16.89 3.14
N SER A 346 -14.28 18.21 3.01
CA SER A 346 -13.11 19.09 2.87
C SER A 346 -12.16 18.98 4.07
N GLN A 347 -12.68 18.93 5.30
CA GLN A 347 -11.85 18.73 6.48
C GLN A 347 -11.20 17.34 6.50
N TYR A 348 -11.94 16.29 6.12
CA TYR A 348 -11.38 14.95 6.01
C TYR A 348 -10.27 14.85 4.95
N PHE A 349 -10.44 15.50 3.79
CA PHE A 349 -9.39 15.57 2.76
C PHE A 349 -8.15 16.29 3.27
N ARG A 350 -8.31 17.43 3.95
CA ARG A 350 -7.19 18.17 4.57
C ARG A 350 -6.49 17.38 5.67
N ALA A 351 -7.22 16.53 6.38
CA ALA A 351 -6.66 15.65 7.41
C ALA A 351 -5.88 14.46 6.86
N GLY A 352 -6.07 14.10 5.58
CA GLY A 352 -5.29 13.03 4.94
C GLY A 352 -6.11 12.00 4.18
N ALA A 353 -7.44 12.08 4.17
CA ALA A 353 -8.26 11.22 3.32
C ALA A 353 -8.09 11.60 1.83
N ASP A 354 -8.23 10.62 0.95
CA ASP A 354 -8.24 10.81 -0.51
C ASP A 354 -9.65 10.63 -1.08
N LYS A 355 -10.47 9.83 -0.38
CA LYS A 355 -11.87 9.56 -0.76
C LYS A 355 -12.77 9.59 0.48
N VAL A 356 -14.01 10.03 0.28
CA VAL A 356 -15.08 9.95 1.27
C VAL A 356 -16.14 8.95 0.84
N SER A 357 -16.64 8.16 1.79
CA SER A 357 -17.70 7.17 1.57
C SER A 357 -19.04 7.68 2.11
N ILE A 358 -20.03 7.74 1.23
CA ILE A 358 -21.41 8.15 1.50
C ILE A 358 -22.28 6.89 1.63
N GLY A 359 -22.92 6.71 2.81
CA GLY A 359 -23.79 5.57 3.09
C GLY A 359 -25.27 5.92 2.93
N SER A 360 -25.98 6.08 4.06
CA SER A 360 -27.45 6.27 4.08
C SER A 360 -27.94 7.46 3.25
N ASP A 361 -27.17 8.55 3.20
CA ASP A 361 -27.52 9.74 2.43
C ASP A 361 -27.60 9.44 0.91
N ALA A 362 -26.80 8.50 0.41
CA ALA A 362 -26.84 8.09 -0.98
C ALA A 362 -28.16 7.38 -1.34
N VAL A 363 -28.72 6.59 -0.41
CA VAL A 363 -30.01 5.92 -0.61
C VAL A 363 -31.15 6.94 -0.63
N TYR A 364 -31.14 7.91 0.29
CA TYR A 364 -32.13 8.99 0.31
C TYR A 364 -32.04 9.87 -0.95
N ALA A 365 -30.82 10.19 -1.39
CA ALA A 365 -30.58 10.92 -2.63
C ALA A 365 -31.07 10.13 -3.85
N ALA A 366 -30.87 8.81 -3.90
CA ALA A 366 -31.38 7.96 -4.97
C ALA A 366 -32.92 7.91 -5.01
N GLU A 367 -33.58 7.78 -3.85
CA GLU A 367 -35.05 7.86 -3.76
C GLU A 367 -35.58 9.20 -4.29
N SER A 368 -34.95 10.31 -3.90
CA SER A 368 -35.26 11.65 -4.39
C SER A 368 -35.04 11.78 -5.90
N TYR A 369 -33.91 11.28 -6.41
CA TYR A 369 -33.58 11.29 -7.83
C TYR A 369 -34.66 10.63 -8.69
N TYR A 370 -35.12 9.42 -8.33
CA TYR A 370 -36.18 8.74 -9.06
C TYR A 370 -37.54 9.40 -8.89
N THR A 371 -37.87 9.86 -7.67
CA THR A 371 -39.13 10.58 -7.40
C THR A 371 -39.24 11.87 -8.24
N ASN A 372 -38.11 12.54 -8.45
CA ASN A 372 -38.02 13.76 -9.26
C ASN A 372 -37.85 13.51 -10.77
N GLY A 373 -38.11 12.28 -11.23
CA GLY A 373 -38.02 11.93 -12.65
C GLY A 373 -36.59 11.87 -13.18
N MET A 374 -35.67 11.33 -12.38
CA MET A 374 -34.24 11.14 -12.71
C MET A 374 -33.50 12.46 -12.96
N LYS A 375 -33.87 13.51 -12.23
CA LYS A 375 -33.23 14.83 -12.29
C LYS A 375 -32.27 15.03 -11.13
N LEU A 376 -31.10 15.57 -11.45
CA LEU A 376 -30.08 15.99 -10.49
C LEU A 376 -30.59 17.18 -9.68
N SER A 377 -30.53 17.09 -8.34
CA SER A 377 -30.93 18.19 -7.46
C SER A 377 -29.81 19.24 -7.32
N LYS A 378 -28.56 18.84 -7.60
CA LYS A 378 -27.33 19.59 -7.35
C LYS A 378 -27.08 19.95 -5.88
N THR A 379 -27.75 19.23 -4.98
CA THR A 379 -27.73 19.51 -3.53
C THR A 379 -27.38 18.29 -2.69
N SER A 380 -27.36 17.09 -3.27
CA SER A 380 -26.93 15.91 -2.52
C SER A 380 -25.44 16.00 -2.15
N SER A 381 -25.04 15.28 -1.10
CA SER A 381 -23.63 15.15 -0.73
C SER A 381 -22.78 14.62 -1.89
N ILE A 382 -23.31 13.67 -2.68
CA ILE A 382 -22.62 13.12 -3.85
C ILE A 382 -22.34 14.21 -4.90
N GLU A 383 -23.36 14.99 -5.27
CA GLU A 383 -23.23 16.04 -6.29
C GLU A 383 -22.31 17.17 -5.83
N THR A 384 -22.47 17.64 -4.59
CA THR A 384 -21.71 18.78 -4.07
C THR A 384 -20.23 18.45 -3.88
N ILE A 385 -19.90 17.26 -3.36
CA ILE A 385 -18.51 16.84 -3.17
C ILE A 385 -17.85 16.53 -4.51
N SER A 386 -18.53 15.80 -5.41
CA SER A 386 -17.97 15.44 -6.72
C SER A 386 -17.79 16.65 -7.66
N ALA A 387 -18.65 17.67 -7.56
CA ALA A 387 -18.47 18.92 -8.29
C ALA A 387 -17.18 19.67 -7.91
N VAL A 388 -16.69 19.45 -6.68
CA VAL A 388 -15.47 20.09 -6.18
C VAL A 388 -14.24 19.23 -6.40
N TYR A 389 -14.30 18.01 -5.90
CA TYR A 389 -13.15 17.11 -5.82
C TYR A 389 -13.10 16.08 -6.95
N GLY A 390 -14.04 16.15 -7.90
CA GLY A 390 -14.22 15.16 -8.94
C GLY A 390 -14.89 13.89 -8.42
N ARG A 391 -15.47 13.11 -9.34
CA ARG A 391 -16.17 11.86 -8.99
C ARG A 391 -15.28 10.87 -8.25
N GLN A 392 -13.99 10.84 -8.58
CA GLN A 392 -13.00 9.95 -8.00
C GLN A 392 -12.84 10.10 -6.48
N ALA A 393 -13.26 11.22 -5.90
CA ALA A 393 -13.21 11.47 -4.46
C ALA A 393 -14.44 10.93 -3.70
N VAL A 394 -15.49 10.48 -4.40
CA VAL A 394 -16.77 10.06 -3.81
C VAL A 394 -17.01 8.58 -4.03
N VAL A 395 -16.97 7.83 -2.93
CA VAL A 395 -17.35 6.42 -2.85
C VAL A 395 -18.77 6.33 -2.30
N VAL A 396 -19.60 5.41 -2.79
CA VAL A 396 -20.91 5.12 -2.18
C VAL A 396 -20.89 3.73 -1.56
N SER A 397 -21.12 3.66 -0.25
CA SER A 397 -21.27 2.41 0.49
C SER A 397 -22.71 1.93 0.43
N LEU A 398 -22.96 0.82 -0.25
CA LEU A 398 -24.27 0.17 -0.31
C LEU A 398 -24.30 -1.07 0.57
N ASP A 399 -25.36 -1.18 1.37
CA ASP A 399 -25.61 -2.31 2.28
C ASP A 399 -26.89 -3.06 1.86
N PRO A 400 -26.89 -3.78 0.73
CA PRO A 400 -28.04 -4.55 0.28
C PRO A 400 -28.31 -5.80 1.13
N ARG A 401 -29.59 -6.17 1.20
CA ARG A 401 -30.08 -7.44 1.72
C ARG A 401 -30.89 -8.18 0.66
N ARG A 402 -30.70 -9.49 0.55
CA ARG A 402 -31.38 -10.34 -0.41
C ARG A 402 -32.86 -10.51 -0.07
N VAL A 403 -33.71 -10.44 -1.09
CA VAL A 403 -35.15 -10.71 -1.03
C VAL A 403 -35.49 -11.76 -2.07
N TYR A 404 -35.74 -12.99 -1.63
CA TYR A 404 -36.13 -14.11 -2.50
C TYR A 404 -37.54 -13.93 -3.07
N VAL A 405 -37.71 -14.37 -4.31
CA VAL A 405 -38.99 -14.29 -5.04
C VAL A 405 -39.23 -15.58 -5.84
N ALA A 406 -40.49 -15.91 -6.08
CA ALA A 406 -40.85 -17.20 -6.68
C ALA A 406 -40.48 -17.29 -8.18
N SER A 407 -40.43 -16.15 -8.86
CA SER A 407 -40.07 -16.07 -10.27
C SER A 407 -39.60 -14.67 -10.66
N PHE A 408 -39.08 -14.51 -11.88
CA PHE A 408 -38.71 -13.22 -12.44
C PHE A 408 -39.87 -12.20 -12.49
N TYR A 409 -41.12 -12.68 -12.59
CA TYR A 409 -42.32 -11.85 -12.70
C TYR A 409 -43.16 -11.81 -11.41
N ASP A 410 -42.58 -12.17 -10.26
CA ASP A 410 -43.27 -12.10 -8.97
C ASP A 410 -43.76 -10.67 -8.70
N GLU A 411 -45.03 -10.51 -8.31
CA GLU A 411 -45.60 -9.20 -7.98
C GLU A 411 -44.84 -8.51 -6.84
N LYS A 412 -44.22 -9.26 -5.93
CA LYS A 412 -43.35 -8.71 -4.86
C LYS A 412 -42.04 -8.13 -5.39
N ALA A 413 -41.65 -8.50 -6.60
CA ALA A 413 -40.48 -7.99 -7.28
C ALA A 413 -40.79 -6.82 -8.22
N LYS A 414 -42.06 -6.41 -8.33
CA LYS A 414 -42.50 -5.43 -9.31
C LYS A 414 -41.74 -4.10 -9.15
N GLY A 415 -41.05 -3.73 -10.22
CA GLY A 415 -40.24 -2.52 -10.26
C GLY A 415 -38.84 -2.67 -9.67
N HIS A 416 -38.42 -3.85 -9.23
CA HIS A 416 -37.06 -4.14 -8.78
C HIS A 416 -36.27 -4.95 -9.81
N THR A 417 -34.95 -4.84 -9.73
CA THR A 417 -34.05 -5.60 -10.61
C THR A 417 -33.88 -7.02 -10.05
N VAL A 418 -34.56 -7.99 -10.66
CA VAL A 418 -34.49 -9.42 -10.28
C VAL A 418 -33.32 -10.09 -10.98
N VAL A 419 -32.62 -10.96 -10.26
CA VAL A 419 -31.54 -11.80 -10.76
C VAL A 419 -31.84 -13.27 -10.49
N LYS A 420 -31.42 -14.15 -11.40
CA LYS A 420 -31.39 -15.59 -11.16
C LYS A 420 -30.13 -15.93 -10.36
N LEU A 421 -30.30 -16.68 -9.28
CA LEU A 421 -29.21 -17.05 -8.41
C LEU A 421 -28.34 -18.16 -9.02
N SER A 422 -27.03 -18.05 -8.81
CA SER A 422 -26.08 -19.12 -9.13
C SER A 422 -26.27 -20.34 -8.24
N ASN A 423 -26.70 -20.12 -6.99
CA ASN A 423 -27.04 -21.15 -6.01
C ASN A 423 -28.45 -20.92 -5.46
N PRO A 424 -29.33 -21.94 -5.40
CA PRO A 424 -30.67 -21.78 -4.84
C PRO A 424 -30.66 -21.26 -3.40
N GLY A 425 -31.70 -20.50 -3.04
CA GLY A 425 -31.95 -20.02 -1.68
C GLY A 425 -32.22 -21.15 -0.68
N PRO A 426 -32.33 -20.83 0.62
CA PRO A 426 -32.53 -21.80 1.69
C PRO A 426 -33.73 -22.74 1.50
N ASN A 427 -34.76 -22.31 0.78
CA ASN A 427 -35.96 -23.08 0.49
C ASN A 427 -36.07 -23.48 -0.99
N GLY A 428 -34.97 -23.40 -1.74
CA GLY A 428 -34.92 -23.70 -3.18
C GLY A 428 -35.31 -22.54 -4.09
N GLU A 429 -35.33 -21.30 -3.58
CA GLU A 429 -35.66 -20.13 -4.39
C GLU A 429 -34.58 -19.87 -5.45
N GLU A 430 -34.96 -19.77 -6.72
CA GLU A 430 -34.01 -19.55 -7.82
C GLU A 430 -33.79 -18.07 -8.17
N TYR A 431 -34.58 -17.15 -7.60
CA TYR A 431 -34.57 -15.74 -7.96
C TYR A 431 -34.57 -14.85 -6.72
N CYS A 432 -33.89 -13.70 -6.82
CA CYS A 432 -33.96 -12.67 -5.80
C CYS A 432 -33.81 -11.26 -6.39
N TRP A 433 -34.09 -10.25 -5.57
CA TRP A 433 -33.58 -8.90 -5.78
C TRP A 433 -32.89 -8.42 -4.49
N TYR A 434 -32.13 -7.33 -4.58
CA TYR A 434 -31.32 -6.83 -3.48
C TYR A 434 -31.87 -5.51 -2.98
N GLN A 435 -32.48 -5.53 -1.80
CA GLN A 435 -33.09 -4.37 -1.17
C GLN A 435 -32.03 -3.52 -0.46
N ALA A 436 -32.00 -2.22 -0.75
CA ALA A 436 -31.08 -1.31 -0.07
C ALA A 436 -31.48 -1.07 1.39
N THR A 437 -30.48 -0.88 2.25
CA THR A 437 -30.68 -0.53 3.66
C THR A 437 -30.01 0.80 4.00
N VAL A 438 -30.43 1.39 5.12
CA VAL A 438 -29.84 2.59 5.71
C VAL A 438 -29.60 2.36 7.21
N ARG A 439 -28.93 3.33 7.86
CA ARG A 439 -28.52 3.30 9.27
C ARG A 439 -27.63 2.10 9.62
N GLY A 440 -26.78 1.68 8.68
CA GLY A 440 -25.88 0.53 8.80
C GLY A 440 -26.66 -0.78 8.88
N GLY A 441 -27.40 -1.12 7.81
CA GLY A 441 -28.12 -2.40 7.73
C GLY A 441 -29.45 -2.51 8.50
N ARG A 442 -29.82 -1.52 9.32
CA ARG A 442 -30.93 -1.63 10.30
C ARG A 442 -32.30 -1.25 9.77
N GLU A 443 -32.38 -0.42 8.75
CA GLU A 443 -33.64 0.07 8.18
C GLU A 443 -33.72 -0.28 6.70
N LEU A 444 -34.74 -1.02 6.28
CA LEU A 444 -34.98 -1.40 4.89
C LEU A 444 -35.63 -0.26 4.11
N ARG A 445 -35.20 -0.04 2.86
CA ARG A 445 -35.77 0.98 1.97
C ARG A 445 -36.46 0.33 0.77
N LYS A 446 -37.47 0.99 0.21
CA LYS A 446 -38.26 0.46 -0.94
C LYS A 446 -37.56 0.75 -2.27
N ILE A 447 -36.25 0.54 -2.33
CA ILE A 447 -35.41 0.74 -3.51
C ILE A 447 -34.37 -0.39 -3.56
N ASP A 448 -34.05 -0.86 -4.77
CA ASP A 448 -33.06 -1.91 -4.95
C ASP A 448 -31.65 -1.34 -5.16
N ALA A 449 -30.64 -2.18 -4.89
CA ALA A 449 -29.22 -1.83 -4.96
C ALA A 449 -28.80 -1.30 -6.33
N VAL A 450 -29.35 -1.87 -7.41
CA VAL A 450 -29.05 -1.47 -8.79
C VAL A 450 -29.52 -0.04 -9.06
N LYS A 451 -30.74 0.30 -8.60
CA LYS A 451 -31.24 1.68 -8.70
C LYS A 451 -30.39 2.66 -7.91
N VAL A 452 -30.03 2.33 -6.67
CA VAL A 452 -29.16 3.20 -5.86
C VAL A 452 -27.82 3.42 -6.58
N ALA A 453 -27.17 2.35 -7.05
CA ALA A 453 -25.88 2.45 -7.74
C ALA A 453 -25.96 3.32 -9.01
N LYS A 454 -26.99 3.13 -9.85
CA LYS A 454 -27.22 3.95 -11.05
C LYS A 454 -27.46 5.43 -10.72
N ALA A 455 -28.32 5.72 -9.74
CA ALA A 455 -28.58 7.09 -9.32
C ALA A 455 -27.30 7.74 -8.75
N SER A 456 -26.55 7.03 -7.92
CA SER A 456 -25.27 7.48 -7.38
C SER A 456 -24.25 7.81 -8.47
N GLN A 457 -24.11 6.95 -9.49
CA GLN A 457 -23.27 7.24 -10.65
C GLN A 457 -23.71 8.52 -11.36
N SER A 458 -25.01 8.66 -11.65
CA SER A 458 -25.56 9.87 -12.30
C SER A 458 -25.30 11.14 -11.50
N MET A 459 -25.34 11.05 -10.17
CA MET A 459 -25.06 12.15 -9.25
C MET A 459 -23.57 12.49 -9.12
N GLY A 460 -22.67 11.67 -9.68
CA GLY A 460 -21.23 11.93 -9.68
C GLY A 460 -20.42 11.08 -8.69
N ALA A 461 -20.96 9.98 -8.16
CA ALA A 461 -20.13 8.99 -7.49
C ALA A 461 -19.11 8.40 -8.46
N GLY A 462 -17.88 8.19 -8.01
CA GLY A 462 -16.80 7.60 -8.81
C GLY A 462 -16.49 6.16 -8.45
N GLU A 463 -17.08 5.61 -7.40
CA GLU A 463 -16.85 4.23 -6.99
C GLU A 463 -17.98 3.72 -6.10
N ILE A 464 -18.31 2.43 -6.20
CA ILE A 464 -19.28 1.75 -5.35
C ILE A 464 -18.54 0.80 -4.41
N LEU A 465 -18.67 1.01 -3.11
CA LEU A 465 -18.33 0.01 -2.09
C LEU A 465 -19.56 -0.86 -1.85
N LEU A 466 -19.55 -2.07 -2.40
CA LEU A 466 -20.69 -2.98 -2.39
C LEU A 466 -20.54 -4.01 -1.28
N ASN A 467 -21.15 -3.74 -0.13
CA ASN A 467 -21.26 -4.70 0.96
C ASN A 467 -22.38 -5.71 0.65
N CYS A 468 -22.51 -6.74 1.49
CA CYS A 468 -23.64 -7.64 1.47
C CYS A 468 -24.01 -8.02 2.91
N VAL A 469 -25.18 -7.57 3.36
CA VAL A 469 -25.62 -7.76 4.75
C VAL A 469 -25.73 -9.25 5.10
N ASP A 470 -26.09 -10.09 4.13
CA ASP A 470 -26.27 -11.53 4.34
C ASP A 470 -24.94 -12.30 4.42
N MET A 471 -23.88 -11.77 3.79
CA MET A 471 -22.54 -12.40 3.77
C MET A 471 -21.62 -11.86 4.86
N ASP A 472 -21.99 -10.76 5.52
CA ASP A 472 -21.12 -10.09 6.48
C ASP A 472 -20.79 -11.00 7.68
N GLY A 473 -19.50 -11.10 8.01
CA GLY A 473 -18.99 -11.99 9.08
C GLY A 473 -19.02 -13.50 8.77
N GLN A 474 -19.67 -13.96 7.70
CA GLN A 474 -19.87 -15.40 7.44
C GLN A 474 -18.61 -16.15 7.01
N LYS A 475 -17.60 -15.43 6.47
CA LYS A 475 -16.38 -16.00 5.88
C LYS A 475 -16.67 -17.05 4.80
N ALA A 476 -17.80 -16.95 4.11
CA ALA A 476 -18.29 -17.92 3.12
C ALA A 476 -18.05 -17.49 1.65
N GLY A 477 -17.32 -16.40 1.43
CA GLY A 477 -17.10 -15.79 0.12
C GLY A 477 -17.94 -14.55 -0.09
N TYR A 478 -17.62 -13.80 -1.15
CA TYR A 478 -18.42 -12.66 -1.59
C TYR A 478 -19.72 -13.12 -2.25
N ASP A 479 -20.74 -12.27 -2.26
CA ASP A 479 -21.97 -12.52 -3.03
C ASP A 479 -21.72 -12.26 -4.53
N ILE A 480 -21.34 -13.31 -5.27
CA ILE A 480 -21.01 -13.24 -6.70
C ILE A 480 -22.17 -12.71 -7.54
N ASP A 481 -23.41 -13.13 -7.24
CA ASP A 481 -24.59 -12.71 -8.00
C ASP A 481 -24.86 -11.22 -7.81
N LEU A 482 -24.75 -10.72 -6.57
CA LEU A 482 -24.87 -9.29 -6.28
C LEU A 482 -23.79 -8.45 -6.97
N VAL A 483 -22.53 -8.89 -6.86
CA VAL A 483 -21.39 -8.17 -7.46
C VAL A 483 -21.52 -8.11 -8.97
N HIS A 484 -21.85 -9.23 -9.63
CA HIS A 484 -22.12 -9.28 -11.06
C HIS A 484 -23.29 -8.38 -11.47
N LEU A 485 -24.39 -8.42 -10.71
CA LEU A 485 -25.59 -7.64 -10.97
C LEU A 485 -25.31 -6.12 -10.94
N VAL A 486 -24.64 -5.65 -9.89
CA VAL A 486 -24.32 -4.22 -9.74
C VAL A 486 -23.26 -3.80 -10.74
N LYS A 487 -22.19 -4.59 -10.93
CA LYS A 487 -21.13 -4.25 -11.88
C LYS A 487 -21.62 -4.16 -13.32
N SER A 488 -22.58 -5.00 -13.70
CA SER A 488 -23.22 -4.94 -15.03
C SER A 488 -24.16 -3.74 -15.21
N ALA A 489 -24.53 -3.06 -14.11
CA ALA A 489 -25.47 -1.96 -14.11
C ALA A 489 -24.82 -0.56 -14.12
N VAL A 490 -23.54 -0.46 -13.81
CA VAL A 490 -22.79 0.80 -13.68
C VAL A 490 -21.47 0.75 -14.44
N THR A 491 -20.98 1.92 -14.84
CA THR A 491 -19.70 2.10 -15.55
C THR A 491 -18.62 2.72 -14.65
N ILE A 492 -18.90 2.88 -13.36
CA ILE A 492 -17.90 3.24 -12.34
C ILE A 492 -17.31 1.98 -11.67
N PRO A 493 -16.11 2.07 -11.05
CA PRO A 493 -15.53 0.99 -10.26
C PRO A 493 -16.47 0.44 -9.17
N VAL A 494 -16.45 -0.87 -8.97
CA VAL A 494 -17.17 -1.58 -7.91
C VAL A 494 -16.17 -2.39 -7.07
N ILE A 495 -16.15 -2.10 -5.77
CA ILE A 495 -15.41 -2.85 -4.75
C ILE A 495 -16.34 -3.91 -4.17
N ALA A 496 -15.97 -5.19 -4.31
CA ALA A 496 -16.67 -6.28 -3.63
C ALA A 496 -16.31 -6.32 -2.14
N SER A 497 -17.31 -6.37 -1.25
CA SER A 497 -17.12 -6.36 0.21
C SER A 497 -18.09 -7.33 0.89
N SER A 498 -17.81 -7.65 2.16
CA SER A 498 -18.50 -8.62 3.03
C SER A 498 -18.40 -10.10 2.58
N GLY A 499 -17.94 -10.96 3.48
CA GLY A 499 -17.92 -12.42 3.32
C GLY A 499 -16.57 -13.07 3.02
N ALA A 500 -15.52 -12.27 2.75
CA ALA A 500 -14.15 -12.78 2.58
C ALA A 500 -13.70 -13.61 3.80
N GLY A 501 -13.04 -14.74 3.52
CA GLY A 501 -12.70 -15.76 4.53
C GLY A 501 -11.36 -16.44 4.25
N THR A 502 -11.02 -16.61 2.97
CA THR A 502 -9.79 -17.26 2.49
C THR A 502 -9.25 -16.50 1.27
N PRO A 503 -7.97 -16.69 0.88
CA PRO A 503 -7.43 -16.18 -0.39
C PRO A 503 -8.27 -16.58 -1.61
N GLN A 504 -8.83 -17.80 -1.61
CA GLN A 504 -9.65 -18.30 -2.72
C GLN A 504 -10.88 -17.42 -2.97
N HIS A 505 -11.46 -16.79 -1.95
CA HIS A 505 -12.62 -15.91 -2.13
C HIS A 505 -12.29 -14.66 -2.96
N PHE A 506 -11.05 -14.17 -2.89
CA PHE A 506 -10.58 -13.05 -3.72
C PHE A 506 -10.38 -13.48 -5.17
N ILE A 507 -9.77 -14.65 -5.38
CA ILE A 507 -9.59 -15.24 -6.72
C ILE A 507 -10.97 -15.44 -7.37
N ASP A 508 -11.87 -16.11 -6.65
CA ASP A 508 -13.23 -16.40 -7.10
C ASP A 508 -13.99 -15.14 -7.54
N VAL A 509 -13.94 -14.05 -6.76
CA VAL A 509 -14.68 -12.83 -7.12
C VAL A 509 -14.09 -12.13 -8.33
N PHE A 510 -12.76 -12.15 -8.51
CA PHE A 510 -12.11 -11.55 -9.67
C PHE A 510 -12.23 -12.39 -10.94
N GLU A 511 -12.32 -13.72 -10.85
CA GLU A 511 -12.52 -14.60 -12.00
C GLU A 511 -14.00 -14.64 -12.43
N LYS A 512 -14.93 -14.67 -11.47
CA LYS A 512 -16.36 -14.84 -11.74
C LYS A 512 -17.07 -13.51 -11.99
N THR A 513 -16.45 -12.38 -11.68
CA THR A 513 -17.04 -11.05 -11.85
C THR A 513 -16.05 -10.06 -12.43
N ALA A 514 -16.57 -8.95 -12.98
CA ALA A 514 -15.76 -7.84 -13.46
C ALA A 514 -15.50 -6.78 -12.36
N CYS A 515 -15.55 -7.13 -11.07
CA CYS A 515 -15.27 -6.16 -10.01
C CYS A 515 -13.84 -5.63 -10.10
N ASP A 516 -13.65 -4.40 -9.62
CA ASP A 516 -12.39 -3.66 -9.81
C ASP A 516 -11.48 -3.76 -8.58
N ALA A 517 -12.07 -4.12 -7.44
CA ALA A 517 -11.38 -4.34 -6.17
C ALA A 517 -12.16 -5.31 -5.28
N ALA A 518 -11.47 -5.83 -4.28
CA ALA A 518 -12.03 -6.66 -3.23
C ALA A 518 -11.55 -6.16 -1.87
N LEU A 519 -12.49 -5.98 -0.94
CA LEU A 519 -12.25 -5.47 0.39
C LEU A 519 -12.41 -6.59 1.42
N ALA A 520 -11.55 -6.59 2.44
CA ALA A 520 -11.79 -7.36 3.65
C ALA A 520 -11.37 -6.58 4.92
N ALA A 521 -12.04 -6.90 6.03
CA ALA A 521 -11.80 -6.28 7.33
C ALA A 521 -11.32 -7.32 8.35
N GLY A 522 -12.23 -8.15 8.87
CA GLY A 522 -11.98 -9.03 10.01
C GLY A 522 -10.83 -10.01 9.83
N ILE A 523 -10.68 -10.61 8.64
CA ILE A 523 -9.63 -11.62 8.38
C ILE A 523 -8.21 -11.03 8.42
N PHE A 524 -8.02 -9.81 7.91
CA PHE A 524 -6.74 -9.09 7.96
C PHE A 524 -6.48 -8.56 9.37
N HIS A 525 -7.53 -8.06 10.03
CA HIS A 525 -7.44 -7.56 11.39
C HIS A 525 -7.00 -8.66 12.38
N ARG A 526 -7.60 -9.85 12.28
CA ARG A 526 -7.30 -11.02 13.12
C ARG A 526 -6.10 -11.84 12.67
N LYS A 527 -5.42 -11.45 11.58
CA LYS A 527 -4.29 -12.19 10.96
C LYS A 527 -4.64 -13.65 10.59
N GLU A 528 -5.92 -13.92 10.32
CA GLU A 528 -6.39 -15.24 9.87
C GLU A 528 -5.93 -15.51 8.43
N VAL A 529 -5.92 -14.45 7.62
CA VAL A 529 -5.40 -14.43 6.26
C VAL A 529 -4.52 -13.19 6.14
N SER A 530 -3.30 -13.34 5.63
CA SER A 530 -2.44 -12.19 5.34
C SER A 530 -2.76 -11.61 3.96
N ILE A 531 -2.55 -10.30 3.79
CA ILE A 531 -2.67 -9.64 2.48
C ILE A 531 -1.70 -10.28 1.47
N GLN A 532 -0.49 -10.65 1.92
CA GLN A 532 0.49 -11.33 1.07
C GLN A 532 0.01 -12.69 0.55
N ASN A 533 -0.70 -13.47 1.37
CA ASN A 533 -1.25 -14.76 0.93
C ASN A 533 -2.35 -14.57 -0.12
N VAL A 534 -3.16 -13.51 0.01
CA VAL A 534 -4.15 -13.14 -1.01
C VAL A 534 -3.44 -12.81 -2.33
N LYS A 535 -2.43 -11.94 -2.29
CA LYS A 535 -1.67 -11.52 -3.47
C LYS A 535 -0.91 -12.65 -4.15
N ASN A 536 -0.26 -13.52 -3.37
CA ASN A 536 0.39 -14.73 -3.89
C ASN A 536 -0.62 -15.66 -4.57
N GLY A 537 -1.82 -15.80 -4.00
CA GLY A 537 -2.90 -16.58 -4.61
C GLY A 537 -3.39 -15.97 -5.92
N MET A 538 -3.55 -14.64 -5.97
CA MET A 538 -3.92 -13.91 -7.20
C MET A 538 -2.88 -14.08 -8.30
N GLU A 539 -1.59 -13.90 -7.98
CA GLU A 539 -0.50 -14.08 -8.94
C GLU A 539 -0.46 -15.52 -9.47
N ALA A 540 -0.62 -16.52 -8.60
CA ALA A 540 -0.67 -17.93 -9.00
C ALA A 540 -1.88 -18.24 -9.92
N ALA A 541 -2.99 -17.52 -9.76
CA ALA A 541 -4.16 -17.58 -10.64
C ALA A 541 -4.02 -16.71 -11.91
N GLY A 542 -2.89 -16.02 -12.11
CA GLY A 542 -2.67 -15.14 -13.25
C GLY A 542 -3.44 -13.81 -13.18
N ILE A 543 -3.92 -13.43 -12.00
CA ILE A 543 -4.59 -12.15 -11.76
C ILE A 543 -3.54 -11.08 -11.45
N GLN A 544 -3.51 -10.02 -12.25
CA GLN A 544 -2.60 -8.89 -12.05
C GLN A 544 -2.87 -8.21 -10.70
N GLU A 545 -1.83 -8.05 -9.89
CA GLU A 545 -1.86 -7.49 -8.53
C GLU A 545 -0.68 -6.53 -8.31
N TYR A 546 -0.82 -5.57 -7.38
CA TYR A 546 0.28 -4.66 -7.03
C TYR A 546 1.19 -5.26 -5.96
N ARG A 547 2.48 -5.42 -6.23
CA ARG A 547 3.43 -5.88 -5.20
C ARG A 547 3.97 -4.71 -4.38
N LEU A 548 3.92 -4.84 -3.05
CA LEU A 548 4.65 -3.91 -2.19
C LEU A 548 6.15 -3.99 -2.52
N HIS A 549 6.70 -2.87 -2.96
CA HIS A 549 8.07 -2.81 -3.44
C HIS A 549 9.09 -2.99 -2.29
N PRO A 550 10.21 -3.73 -2.47
CA PRO A 550 11.25 -3.91 -1.45
C PRO A 550 11.78 -2.61 -0.81
N LEU A 551 11.92 -1.54 -1.61
CA LEU A 551 12.22 -0.17 -1.12
C LEU A 551 11.32 0.30 0.03
N ALA A 552 10.10 -0.22 0.16
CA ALA A 552 9.22 0.11 1.29
C ALA A 552 9.88 -0.27 2.62
N LYS A 553 10.64 -1.37 2.66
CA LYS A 553 11.40 -1.74 3.85
C LYS A 553 12.52 -0.75 4.11
N GLU A 554 13.28 -0.37 3.09
CA GLU A 554 14.38 0.60 3.22
C GLU A 554 13.90 2.02 3.62
N LEU A 555 12.73 2.44 3.17
CA LEU A 555 12.17 3.78 3.40
C LEU A 555 11.39 3.89 4.71
N TYR A 556 10.62 2.86 5.09
CA TYR A 556 9.67 2.92 6.21
C TYR A 556 10.11 2.14 7.45
N MET A 557 11.01 1.15 7.29
CA MET A 557 11.61 0.46 8.42
C MET A 557 12.87 1.22 8.83
N LYS A 558 12.67 2.32 9.58
CA LYS A 558 13.74 2.96 10.34
C LYS A 558 14.20 2.14 11.55
N GLU A 559 13.61 0.96 11.75
CA GLU A 559 14.07 -0.01 12.73
C GLU A 559 15.17 -0.86 12.10
N ALA A 560 16.25 -1.05 12.86
CA ALA A 560 17.49 -1.65 12.41
C ALA A 560 17.26 -2.96 11.64
N ILE A 561 18.02 -3.16 10.56
CA ILE A 561 18.01 -4.43 9.83
C ILE A 561 18.46 -5.52 10.82
N ALA A 562 17.55 -6.40 11.21
CA ALA A 562 17.83 -7.52 12.09
C ALA A 562 18.35 -8.69 11.24
N ILE A 563 19.68 -8.79 11.16
CA ILE A 563 20.36 -9.91 10.47
C ILE A 563 20.69 -10.98 11.51
N LEU A 564 20.23 -12.21 11.26
CA LEU A 564 20.62 -13.38 12.03
C LEU A 564 21.65 -14.18 11.23
N LEU A 565 22.90 -14.21 11.70
CA LEU A 565 23.92 -15.10 11.17
C LEU A 565 23.81 -16.47 11.87
N LEU A 566 23.53 -17.50 11.10
CA LEU A 566 23.51 -18.90 11.53
C LEU A 566 24.75 -19.61 11.00
N SER A 567 25.44 -20.34 11.87
CA SER A 567 26.55 -21.24 11.53
C SER A 567 26.41 -22.54 12.32
N ASP A 568 27.06 -23.61 11.87
CA ASP A 568 27.14 -24.90 12.58
C ASP A 568 25.76 -25.51 12.96
N LEU A 569 24.78 -25.42 12.04
CA LEU A 569 23.42 -25.95 12.23
C LEU A 569 23.38 -27.48 12.42
N ASN A 570 24.43 -28.16 11.95
CA ASN A 570 24.70 -29.59 12.11
C ASN A 570 23.52 -30.48 11.68
N GLY A 571 22.79 -30.08 10.64
CA GLY A 571 21.66 -30.81 10.06
C GLY A 571 20.45 -31.01 10.97
N SER A 572 20.37 -30.34 12.12
CA SER A 572 19.33 -30.65 13.10
C SER A 572 18.02 -29.92 12.81
N THR A 573 17.13 -30.54 12.03
CA THR A 573 15.77 -30.04 11.71
C THR A 573 15.02 -29.57 12.95
N LYS A 574 15.08 -30.36 14.03
CA LYS A 574 14.43 -30.04 15.32
C LYS A 574 14.90 -28.72 15.93
N ARG A 575 16.18 -28.37 15.79
CA ARG A 575 16.75 -27.13 16.34
C ARG A 575 16.30 -25.92 15.54
N ILE A 576 16.27 -26.04 14.21
CA ILE A 576 15.76 -24.99 13.34
C ILE A 576 14.27 -24.80 13.59
N THR A 577 13.47 -25.86 13.71
CA THR A 577 12.06 -25.75 14.09
C THR A 577 11.89 -25.03 15.43
N GLN A 578 12.66 -25.38 16.46
CA GLN A 578 12.61 -24.68 17.75
C GLN A 578 13.01 -23.21 17.64
N LEU A 579 14.06 -22.88 16.88
CA LEU A 579 14.45 -21.50 16.62
C LEU A 579 13.32 -20.73 15.93
N CYS A 580 12.71 -21.34 14.91
CA CYS A 580 11.57 -20.77 14.20
C CYS A 580 10.40 -20.49 15.15
N ASP A 581 10.03 -21.46 15.99
CA ASP A 581 8.92 -21.33 16.93
C ASP A 581 9.19 -20.21 17.97
N VAL A 582 10.44 -20.03 18.42
CA VAL A 582 10.76 -18.95 19.35
C VAL A 582 10.82 -17.58 18.64
N LEU A 583 11.34 -17.51 17.42
CA LEU A 583 11.30 -16.29 16.61
C LEU A 583 9.86 -15.87 16.35
N GLU A 584 8.98 -16.80 15.95
CA GLU A 584 7.54 -16.59 15.80
C GLU A 584 6.90 -16.10 17.10
N ALA A 585 7.25 -16.70 18.25
CA ALA A 585 6.72 -16.31 19.56
C ALA A 585 7.22 -14.95 20.06
N SER A 586 8.43 -14.54 19.68
CA SER A 586 9.06 -13.27 20.07
C SER A 586 8.46 -12.05 19.39
N GLY A 587 7.77 -12.24 18.25
CA GLY A 587 7.12 -11.17 17.50
C GLY A 587 8.06 -10.10 16.91
N SER A 588 9.38 -10.33 16.94
CA SER A 588 10.38 -9.39 16.41
C SER A 588 10.62 -9.66 14.91
N PRO A 589 10.48 -8.66 14.02
CA PRO A 589 10.71 -8.86 12.59
C PRO A 589 12.21 -9.09 12.32
N LEU A 590 12.51 -10.05 11.46
CA LEU A 590 13.89 -10.42 11.09
C LEU A 590 14.04 -10.28 9.57
N ASP A 591 14.98 -9.46 9.12
CA ASP A 591 15.04 -8.99 7.74
C ASP A 591 15.75 -9.97 6.82
N ALA A 592 16.86 -10.52 7.30
CA ALA A 592 17.66 -11.49 6.57
C ALA A 592 18.27 -12.53 7.51
N ILE A 593 18.34 -13.77 7.03
CA ILE A 593 19.14 -14.81 7.67
C ILE A 593 20.32 -15.10 6.76
N ILE A 594 21.53 -14.98 7.30
CA ILE A 594 22.74 -15.39 6.60
C ILE A 594 23.17 -16.73 7.20
N ILE A 595 23.28 -17.75 6.37
CA ILE A 595 23.69 -19.09 6.78
C ILE A 595 25.09 -19.34 6.26
N ALA A 596 26.06 -19.38 7.16
CA ALA A 596 27.46 -19.62 6.86
C ALA A 596 27.79 -21.09 7.14
N GLY A 597 27.61 -21.94 6.14
CA GLY A 597 27.98 -23.35 6.20
C GLY A 597 27.20 -24.21 7.21
N GLY A 598 27.66 -25.47 7.37
CA GLY A 598 27.24 -26.34 8.48
C GLY A 598 25.81 -26.86 8.41
N PHE A 599 25.22 -26.89 7.22
CA PHE A 599 23.86 -27.40 7.03
C PHE A 599 23.78 -28.92 7.17
N VAL A 600 24.85 -29.62 6.79
CA VAL A 600 25.03 -31.06 6.98
C VAL A 600 25.99 -31.31 8.14
N ASP A 601 25.68 -32.29 9.01
CA ASP A 601 26.51 -32.63 10.18
C ASP A 601 27.94 -32.96 9.76
N ALA A 602 28.93 -32.24 10.30
CA ALA A 602 30.34 -32.46 9.97
C ALA A 602 30.87 -33.85 10.38
N ASN A 603 30.20 -34.52 11.33
CA ASN A 603 30.53 -35.88 11.76
C ASN A 603 29.88 -36.96 10.90
N VAL A 604 28.89 -36.58 10.08
CA VAL A 604 28.33 -37.40 9.02
C VAL A 604 28.98 -36.89 7.75
N ILE A 605 30.24 -37.27 7.47
CA ILE A 605 30.80 -37.05 6.13
C ILE A 605 29.89 -37.84 5.18
N PRO A 606 28.99 -37.21 4.40
CA PRO A 606 28.21 -37.97 3.46
C PRO A 606 29.23 -38.30 2.39
N ASN A 607 29.55 -39.58 2.22
CA ASN A 607 30.23 -39.98 1.02
C ASN A 607 29.22 -39.71 -0.12
N TYR A 608 29.28 -38.51 -0.72
CA TYR A 608 28.42 -38.07 -1.82
C TYR A 608 28.70 -38.87 -3.11
N GLU A 609 29.29 -40.06 -3.00
CA GLU A 609 29.65 -40.96 -4.09
C GLU A 609 28.41 -41.56 -4.78
N THR A 610 27.24 -41.54 -4.11
CA THR A 610 25.97 -42.04 -4.66
C THR A 610 24.96 -40.91 -4.87
N GLU A 611 24.22 -40.94 -5.97
CA GLU A 611 23.13 -39.98 -6.27
C GLU A 611 22.05 -39.94 -5.18
N GLU A 612 21.73 -41.07 -4.55
CA GLU A 612 20.74 -41.14 -3.47
C GLU A 612 21.15 -40.35 -2.22
N ALA A 613 22.44 -40.40 -1.85
CA ALA A 613 22.98 -39.65 -0.71
C ALA A 613 23.00 -38.13 -0.96
N GLN A 614 23.29 -37.72 -2.21
CA GLN A 614 23.20 -36.31 -2.62
C GLN A 614 21.75 -35.82 -2.57
N SER A 615 20.83 -36.55 -3.19
CA SER A 615 19.40 -36.18 -3.25
C SER A 615 18.76 -36.08 -1.86
N ARG A 616 19.13 -36.96 -0.92
CA ARG A 616 18.65 -36.90 0.46
C ARG A 616 19.15 -35.67 1.21
N ALA A 617 20.44 -35.35 1.10
CA ALA A 617 21.02 -34.16 1.75
C ALA A 617 20.43 -32.86 1.20
N GLU A 618 20.16 -32.82 -0.11
CA GLU A 618 19.47 -31.71 -0.76
C GLU A 618 18.02 -31.55 -0.27
N GLY A 619 17.27 -32.65 -0.14
CA GLY A 619 15.90 -32.64 0.37
C GLY A 619 15.78 -32.09 1.80
N ASP A 620 16.69 -32.49 2.69
CA ASP A 620 16.75 -31.99 4.07
C ASP A 620 17.08 -30.48 4.11
N MET A 621 18.00 -30.02 3.24
CA MET A 621 18.35 -28.61 3.11
C MET A 621 17.18 -27.76 2.63
N THR A 622 16.45 -28.22 1.59
CA THR A 622 15.27 -27.53 1.06
C THR A 622 14.17 -27.38 2.11
N ALA A 623 13.85 -28.45 2.85
CA ALA A 623 12.81 -28.41 3.88
C ALA A 623 13.11 -27.36 4.98
N LEU A 624 14.38 -27.26 5.36
CA LEU A 624 14.86 -26.32 6.37
C LEU A 624 14.87 -24.88 5.87
N LEU A 625 15.35 -24.65 4.64
CA LEU A 625 15.35 -23.31 4.03
C LEU A 625 13.93 -22.80 3.83
N SER A 626 13.01 -23.63 3.35
CA SER A 626 11.58 -23.25 3.25
C SER A 626 10.97 -22.88 4.60
N ARG A 627 11.40 -23.53 5.71
CA ARG A 627 10.92 -23.14 7.04
C ARG A 627 11.51 -21.80 7.49
N LEU A 628 12.78 -21.51 7.22
CA LEU A 628 13.40 -20.22 7.53
C LEU A 628 12.82 -19.08 6.67
N GLU A 629 12.54 -19.32 5.40
CA GLU A 629 11.90 -18.36 4.49
C GLU A 629 10.47 -18.00 4.89
N SER A 630 9.78 -18.87 5.63
CA SER A 630 8.47 -18.52 6.20
C SER A 630 8.54 -17.39 7.24
N LEU A 631 9.74 -17.08 7.74
CA LEU A 631 9.97 -16.10 8.80
C LEU A 631 10.62 -14.81 8.33
N VAL A 632 11.41 -14.86 7.25
CA VAL A 632 12.24 -13.74 6.81
C VAL A 632 12.08 -13.45 5.34
N CYS A 633 12.47 -12.24 4.97
CA CYS A 633 12.27 -11.73 3.62
C CYS A 633 13.35 -12.21 2.64
N ARG A 634 14.51 -12.63 3.15
CA ARG A 634 15.65 -13.09 2.37
C ARG A 634 16.49 -14.07 3.19
N VAL A 635 16.89 -15.18 2.57
CA VAL A 635 17.90 -16.08 3.14
C VAL A 635 19.12 -16.05 2.23
N ILE A 636 20.29 -15.78 2.80
CA ILE A 636 21.56 -15.77 2.08
C ILE A 636 22.35 -16.97 2.55
N TYR A 637 22.65 -17.89 1.64
CA TYR A 637 23.41 -19.08 1.97
C TYR A 637 24.83 -18.98 1.41
N VAL A 638 25.80 -19.20 2.29
CA VAL A 638 27.23 -19.31 1.95
C VAL A 638 27.61 -20.78 2.12
N PRO A 639 27.80 -21.53 1.00
CA PRO A 639 28.14 -22.94 1.05
C PRO A 639 29.47 -23.20 1.75
N SER A 640 29.57 -24.29 2.51
CA SER A 640 30.81 -24.80 3.13
C SER A 640 31.37 -26.02 2.41
N GLU A 641 32.60 -26.41 2.75
CA GLU A 641 33.26 -27.59 2.17
C GLU A 641 32.45 -28.89 2.32
N ASN A 642 31.64 -29.01 3.37
CA ASN A 642 30.86 -30.22 3.67
C ASN A 642 29.52 -30.31 2.93
N ASP A 643 29.09 -29.24 2.26
CA ASP A 643 27.79 -29.22 1.57
C ASP A 643 27.86 -29.87 0.17
N PRO A 644 26.72 -30.36 -0.38
CA PRO A 644 26.70 -31.07 -1.66
C PRO A 644 27.32 -30.24 -2.80
N PRO A 645 28.02 -30.84 -3.78
CA PRO A 645 28.68 -30.10 -4.86
C PRO A 645 27.74 -29.20 -5.68
N THR A 646 26.48 -29.61 -5.82
CA THR A 646 25.40 -28.88 -6.51
C THR A 646 25.09 -27.53 -5.87
N THR A 647 25.23 -27.39 -4.55
CA THR A 647 24.99 -26.12 -3.83
C THR A 647 26.11 -25.11 -4.06
N LYS A 648 27.27 -25.56 -4.55
CA LYS A 648 28.46 -24.76 -4.88
C LYS A 648 28.50 -24.34 -6.36
N SER A 649 27.47 -24.57 -7.15
CA SER A 649 27.42 -24.09 -8.52
C SER A 649 26.91 -22.64 -8.56
N ALA A 650 27.77 -21.68 -8.90
CA ALA A 650 27.42 -20.25 -8.93
C ALA A 650 26.45 -19.83 -10.07
N VAL A 651 26.09 -20.74 -10.99
CA VAL A 651 25.62 -20.36 -12.33
C VAL A 651 24.16 -20.72 -12.62
N VAL A 652 23.46 -21.42 -11.75
CA VAL A 652 22.04 -21.75 -11.94
C VAL A 652 21.40 -21.74 -10.57
N HIS A 653 20.16 -21.24 -10.44
CA HIS A 653 19.33 -21.54 -9.26
C HIS A 653 19.52 -23.02 -8.95
N PRO A 654 20.23 -23.40 -7.86
CA PRO A 654 20.40 -24.81 -7.56
C PRO A 654 18.99 -25.40 -7.49
N PRO A 655 18.77 -26.58 -8.08
CA PRO A 655 17.44 -27.14 -8.12
C PRO A 655 16.97 -27.21 -6.66
N HIS A 656 15.82 -26.60 -6.38
CA HIS A 656 15.13 -26.62 -5.08
C HIS A 656 15.49 -25.53 -4.04
N LEU A 657 16.12 -24.41 -4.43
CA LEU A 657 15.98 -23.15 -3.68
C LEU A 657 14.78 -22.34 -4.19
N THR A 658 14.03 -21.71 -3.28
CA THR A 658 12.95 -20.82 -3.71
C THR A 658 13.53 -19.53 -4.32
N PRO A 659 12.74 -18.72 -5.04
CA PRO A 659 13.21 -17.50 -5.70
C PRO A 659 13.84 -16.45 -4.76
N PHE A 660 13.70 -16.62 -3.45
CA PHE A 660 14.09 -15.66 -2.41
C PHE A 660 15.41 -16.02 -1.69
N SER A 661 15.94 -17.21 -1.95
CA SER A 661 17.25 -17.66 -1.46
C SER A 661 18.35 -17.44 -2.50
N VAL A 662 19.50 -16.93 -2.06
CA VAL A 662 20.66 -16.70 -2.95
C VAL A 662 21.87 -17.43 -2.39
N ASN A 663 22.51 -18.24 -3.23
CA ASN A 663 23.85 -18.77 -2.96
C ASN A 663 24.88 -17.72 -3.37
N CYS A 664 25.77 -17.36 -2.45
CA CYS A 664 26.88 -16.47 -2.76
C CYS A 664 28.20 -17.03 -2.21
N PHE A 665 29.26 -16.91 -3.02
CA PHE A 665 30.64 -17.13 -2.58
C PHE A 665 31.22 -15.93 -1.85
N TYR A 666 30.68 -14.74 -2.14
CA TYR A 666 31.02 -13.46 -1.57
C TYR A 666 29.80 -12.53 -1.74
N ALA A 667 29.48 -11.77 -0.69
CA ALA A 667 28.46 -10.72 -0.73
C ALA A 667 28.99 -9.49 0.00
N GLU A 668 28.91 -8.33 -0.64
CA GLU A 668 29.29 -7.05 -0.04
C GLU A 668 28.03 -6.22 0.16
N GLU A 669 27.65 -6.03 1.43
CA GLU A 669 26.45 -5.27 1.80
C GLU A 669 26.86 -4.14 2.75
N LYS A 670 26.46 -2.91 2.44
CA LYS A 670 26.73 -1.74 3.29
C LYS A 670 25.72 -1.69 4.42
N LEU A 671 26.12 -2.17 5.59
CA LEU A 671 25.29 -2.13 6.80
C LEU A 671 25.42 -0.77 7.51
N LYS A 672 24.29 -0.27 8.04
CA LYS A 672 24.22 1.00 8.80
C LYS A 672 24.00 0.78 10.31
N THR A 673 24.00 -0.47 10.80
CA THR A 673 23.47 -0.85 12.13
C THR A 673 24.26 -2.01 12.77
N ASP A 674 23.84 -2.40 13.98
CA ASP A 674 24.39 -3.51 14.78
C ASP A 674 24.19 -4.90 14.13
N ILE A 675 25.14 -5.82 14.36
CA ILE A 675 25.15 -7.19 13.81
C ILE A 675 25.09 -8.19 14.97
N PHE A 676 24.23 -9.21 14.88
CA PHE A 676 24.14 -10.30 15.85
C PHE A 676 24.73 -11.60 15.27
N VAL A 677 25.82 -12.09 15.88
CA VAL A 677 26.58 -13.28 15.45
C VAL A 677 26.35 -14.45 16.41
N CYS A 678 25.99 -15.64 15.91
CA CYS A 678 25.84 -16.86 16.71
C CYS A 678 26.60 -18.06 16.10
N GLY A 679 27.53 -18.67 16.86
CA GLY A 679 28.32 -19.85 16.46
C GLY A 679 29.52 -20.13 17.39
N GLU A 680 30.11 -21.33 17.33
CA GLU A 680 31.29 -21.72 18.15
C GLU A 680 32.64 -21.25 17.55
N SER A 681 32.64 -20.79 16.29
CA SER A 681 33.85 -20.46 15.54
C SER A 681 34.14 -18.95 15.55
N ARG A 682 35.14 -18.53 16.34
CA ARG A 682 35.57 -17.12 16.50
C ARG A 682 36.31 -16.52 15.27
N GLU A 683 36.22 -17.10 14.07
CA GLU A 683 37.06 -16.75 12.91
C GLU A 683 36.32 -16.22 11.67
N PHE A 684 35.04 -15.80 11.77
CA PHE A 684 34.24 -15.42 10.58
C PHE A 684 34.02 -13.92 10.35
N ALA A 685 34.46 -13.03 11.24
CA ALA A 685 34.36 -11.59 11.03
C ALA A 685 35.48 -10.85 11.76
N TYR A 686 36.27 -10.04 11.03
CA TYR A 686 37.13 -9.02 11.64
C TYR A 686 36.78 -7.64 11.07
N CYS A 687 36.84 -6.63 11.92
CA CYS A 687 36.52 -5.24 11.61
C CYS A 687 37.83 -4.49 11.33
N GLU A 688 37.98 -3.91 10.14
CA GLU A 688 39.02 -2.90 9.86
C GLU A 688 38.35 -1.56 9.58
N GLU A 689 38.73 -0.52 10.34
CA GLU A 689 38.37 0.86 10.06
C GLU A 689 39.16 1.36 8.85
N ASP A 690 38.48 1.66 7.74
CA ASP A 690 39.06 2.47 6.67
C ASP A 690 38.93 3.97 7.01
N SER A 691 39.99 4.70 6.71
CA SER A 691 40.21 6.15 6.81
C SER A 691 39.12 7.07 6.21
N SER A 692 38.06 6.53 5.61
CA SER A 692 36.89 7.27 5.11
C SER A 692 35.64 7.18 6.02
N GLY A 693 35.72 6.53 7.18
CA GLY A 693 34.76 6.70 8.27
C GLY A 693 33.43 5.94 8.19
N TYR A 694 33.05 5.29 7.09
CA TYR A 694 31.85 4.43 7.04
C TYR A 694 31.94 3.35 5.94
N ALA A 695 32.51 2.20 6.26
CA ALA A 695 32.26 0.93 5.56
C ALA A 695 32.70 -0.24 6.45
N MET A 696 31.81 -1.20 6.71
CA MET A 696 32.16 -2.46 7.37
C MET A 696 32.34 -3.53 6.29
N ARG A 697 33.52 -4.16 6.23
CA ARG A 697 33.83 -5.26 5.31
C ARG A 697 33.65 -6.59 6.05
N ILE A 698 32.74 -7.44 5.58
CA ILE A 698 32.60 -8.82 6.07
C ILE A 698 33.24 -9.73 5.03
N ILE A 699 34.42 -10.27 5.33
CA ILE A 699 35.14 -11.19 4.45
C ILE A 699 34.98 -12.60 5.03
N VAL A 700 34.19 -13.44 4.36
CA VAL A 700 34.05 -14.86 4.70
C VAL A 700 35.10 -15.64 3.91
N GLN A 701 36.23 -15.98 4.55
CA GLN A 701 37.27 -16.82 3.95
C GLN A 701 37.20 -18.25 4.50
N SER A 702 37.02 -19.22 3.61
CA SER A 702 37.18 -20.64 3.88
C SER A 702 38.60 -21.06 3.51
N GLN A 703 39.50 -21.24 4.50
CA GLN A 703 40.64 -22.19 4.46
C GLN A 703 41.44 -22.20 5.80
N LYS A 704 41.82 -23.40 6.27
CA LYS A 704 42.51 -23.77 7.55
C LYS A 704 43.83 -23.00 7.89
N PRO A 705 44.54 -23.28 9.02
CA PRO A 705 44.23 -23.08 10.45
C PRO A 705 45.33 -22.26 11.22
N ALA A 706 45.00 -21.64 12.38
CA ALA A 706 45.76 -21.72 13.67
C ALA A 706 45.80 -20.45 14.57
N ARG A 707 45.37 -20.68 15.83
CA ARG A 707 45.94 -20.28 17.15
C ARG A 707 45.96 -18.81 17.60
N LYS A 708 44.96 -18.44 18.42
CA LYS A 708 45.02 -18.25 19.90
C LYS A 708 43.71 -17.57 20.35
N CYS A 709 42.95 -18.19 21.26
CA CYS A 709 41.84 -17.48 21.92
C CYS A 709 41.73 -17.79 23.41
N ILE A 710 41.44 -16.74 24.17
CA ILE A 710 41.37 -16.67 25.62
C ILE A 710 39.89 -16.66 26.08
N MET A 711 39.65 -17.33 27.20
CA MET A 711 38.47 -17.37 28.08
C MET A 711 37.20 -18.13 27.61
N GLN A 712 36.93 -19.20 28.38
CA GLN A 712 35.73 -20.04 28.48
C GLN A 712 34.91 -19.61 29.71
N CYS A 713 33.58 -19.73 29.67
CA CYS A 713 32.75 -19.81 30.87
C CYS A 713 31.79 -21.00 30.74
N GLN A 714 31.75 -21.87 31.75
CA GLN A 714 31.07 -23.16 31.77
C GLN A 714 29.88 -23.16 32.75
N GLN A 715 28.84 -23.91 32.38
CA GLN A 715 27.72 -24.46 33.17
C GLN A 715 26.45 -23.60 33.38
N MET A 716 25.30 -24.27 33.20
CA MET A 716 23.97 -23.70 32.93
C MET A 716 22.89 -24.31 33.85
N ASP A 717 23.19 -24.54 35.13
CA ASP A 717 22.24 -25.14 36.10
C ASP A 717 21.57 -24.13 37.06
N ALA A 718 21.64 -22.81 36.79
CA ALA A 718 21.21 -21.79 37.76
C ALA A 718 20.21 -20.74 37.24
N CYS A 719 19.22 -21.12 36.43
CA CYS A 719 18.13 -20.20 36.05
C CYS A 719 16.75 -20.75 36.45
N GLN A 720 16.55 -20.91 37.76
CA GLN A 720 15.23 -20.69 38.35
C GLN A 720 15.31 -19.40 39.17
N ALA A 721 14.33 -18.51 38.95
CA ALA A 721 14.11 -17.22 39.61
C ALA A 721 14.99 -16.04 39.18
N ALA A 722 14.47 -15.21 38.27
CA ALA A 722 14.65 -13.77 38.33
C ALA A 722 13.39 -13.08 37.74
N ASP A 723 12.72 -12.34 38.61
CA ASP A 723 11.52 -11.55 38.37
C ASP A 723 11.74 -10.41 37.37
N ALA A 724 10.70 -10.18 36.57
CA ALA A 724 10.19 -8.90 36.06
C ALA A 724 11.15 -7.68 35.99
N THR A 725 11.67 -7.37 34.79
CA THR A 725 11.57 -6.07 34.07
C THR A 725 12.54 -6.08 32.87
N LEU A 726 12.02 -6.45 31.68
CA LEU A 726 12.75 -6.40 30.41
C LEU A 726 12.20 -5.24 29.56
N GLU A 727 12.75 -4.04 29.76
CA GLU A 727 12.63 -2.96 28.78
C GLU A 727 13.51 -3.29 27.56
N LYS A 728 12.95 -3.17 26.36
CA LYS A 728 13.60 -3.11 25.03
C LYS A 728 15.12 -3.37 24.98
N GLN A 729 15.55 -4.58 25.28
CA GLN A 729 16.86 -5.12 24.89
C GLN A 729 16.69 -6.62 24.65
N SER A 730 16.85 -6.97 23.38
CA SER A 730 16.61 -8.28 22.78
C SER A 730 17.66 -9.29 23.23
N ILE A 731 17.25 -10.46 23.75
CA ILE A 731 18.12 -11.65 23.82
C ILE A 731 17.28 -12.92 23.59
N LEU A 732 17.71 -13.75 22.63
CA LEU A 732 17.44 -15.18 22.64
C LEU A 732 18.68 -15.92 22.10
N ILE A 733 19.22 -16.84 22.89
CA ILE A 733 20.38 -17.69 22.59
C ILE A 733 19.95 -19.15 22.73
N VAL A 734 20.31 -20.03 21.78
CA VAL A 734 20.17 -21.49 21.96
C VAL A 734 21.42 -22.23 21.45
N GLY A 735 22.07 -22.97 22.35
CA GLY A 735 23.12 -23.97 22.04
C GLY A 735 23.53 -24.77 23.28
N GLY A 736 23.59 -26.10 23.20
CA GLY A 736 23.92 -27.03 24.31
C GLY A 736 24.93 -28.13 23.92
N PRO A 737 25.53 -28.86 24.89
CA PRO A 737 26.95 -29.26 24.83
C PRO A 737 27.22 -30.73 24.45
N ARG A 738 28.50 -31.04 24.13
CA ARG A 738 29.13 -32.36 24.33
C ARG A 738 30.53 -32.23 24.93
N GLU A 739 30.76 -32.95 26.03
CA GLU A 739 32.06 -33.09 26.71
C GLU A 739 32.98 -34.12 26.01
N SER A 740 34.30 -33.83 25.94
CA SER A 740 35.38 -34.71 26.46
C SER A 740 36.80 -34.12 26.28
N VAL A 741 37.39 -33.67 27.40
CA VAL A 741 38.74 -33.94 27.95
C VAL A 741 39.96 -34.15 27.00
N ARG A 742 40.98 -33.26 27.01
CA ARG A 742 42.30 -33.39 27.73
C ARG A 742 43.36 -32.31 27.39
N LYS A 743 43.78 -31.58 28.44
CA LYS A 743 45.08 -30.97 28.87
C LYS A 743 46.26 -30.64 27.92
N ASN A 744 46.92 -29.53 28.33
CA ASN A 744 48.31 -29.05 28.16
C ASN A 744 48.53 -27.98 27.07
N ALA A 745 49.29 -26.88 27.21
CA ALA A 745 49.96 -26.17 28.30
C ALA A 745 50.65 -24.90 27.68
N ILE A 746 50.96 -23.88 28.51
CA ILE A 746 52.09 -22.91 28.38
C ILE A 746 51.99 -21.82 27.27
N VAL A 747 52.41 -20.54 27.39
CA VAL A 747 52.60 -19.47 28.41
C VAL A 747 53.25 -18.27 27.63
N THR A 748 53.12 -17.05 28.18
CA THR A 748 53.95 -15.81 28.02
C THR A 748 53.86 -14.86 26.80
N GLY A 749 53.84 -13.56 27.15
CA GLY A 749 54.64 -12.47 26.55
C GLY A 749 53.85 -11.42 25.73
N MET A 750 53.28 -10.37 26.34
CA MET A 750 53.84 -9.01 26.57
C MET A 750 54.04 -8.12 25.32
N ARG A 751 53.35 -6.96 25.35
CA ARG A 751 53.69 -5.59 24.87
C ARG A 751 54.25 -5.47 23.43
N GLN A 752 53.69 -4.62 22.57
CA GLN A 752 53.42 -3.19 22.79
C GLN A 752 52.23 -2.73 21.97
#